data_AF-A0A958XBS3-F1
#
_entry.id   AF-A0A958XBS3-F1
#
_cell.length_a   1.000
_cell.length_b   1.000
_cell.length_c   1.000
_cell.angle_alpha   90.00
_cell.angle_beta   90.00
_cell.angle_gamma   90.00
#
_symmetry.space_group_name_H-M   'P 1'
#
loop_
_entity.id
_entity.type
_entity.pdbx_description
1 polymer ?
#
loop_
_entity_poly.entity_id
_entity_poly.type
_entity_poly.pdbx_seq_one_letter_code
_entity_poly.pdbx_strand_id
1 'polypeptide(L)'
;FHDPDFSEGDLASYDILGWYNDPGDEFYQYLKDSIPAADFQQIFNERVGWVINAGAGAAEPDQTLLYSDIKVDATGTIAAPSKDDVENLSVVIGNTGTDALSVFLAEDISANENITDPVEIETLRERFEALYLIDKLEHHVLDIDEKYDEARHENGFNSVAGGYLWTISVDSDPDQPANASATADTPALSQALTDKLNEINRLQSDYDKKLLHIQSLGTQLYADWYKYMVTTYPPEDTRVDYPEIDEVQHFIENSVMRPLQDLTTATGALVLASSDEIVAGSPPASAEDPSVDSSAKDLADKINTLFDDLTRAGADLPAGSKYSLRRTGGPRYWEPKDPVILLAETAGDTVKPTVRHGQDGQLECHSIAVDDLFSTNASQTVLETVANEIGNLIDAKIGQTGQIGYTDWSEQPWNPFRLDWEVEIAPLNQGSNTNDKDYEEDFITALPGSDPALVPNYKLPVNTQDLVPNLQAIATYPGRNPNIYVGKSLLTPQAKRNMLERAEIYLKEKVMVPFLQDPANADHPAQDENYENPLQHLDEMLAFLGSPIADGPMVVAATKAYKSIVAGNLNLLSQALNGFNDAMIQLRQSYQLPIADPIGFKDYQPFTEAVAELADASTWLAPQPLTDFNPIRTGQMVINQLRLVDTFGLARDIDLGKMDRVLATGTSPSLLTDKEKTKIAVDLTPRLAQAARVHFRWLNAETGDEENSVLPNANPVFGWLLTNQLDDSLVVYDATGMMLGSIEGEDDATDPALARWTPAPGAVSPVLPENISNPFLKNAVDKIRGGGKAFVTNFIDGIDSAMSSIEPETFESQQALSLLMGRPLALVRASLNLELMGEPAADQGWNACYRDRQDGDTVRNRDAFTKVKFPVRIGKHEQFNDGLIGYWKEADGVLDANFLLNQMPVGGISHTNIEFLDDDNISIFQSVDDAPQLMTILMDPRGKVHVTTGVLPVKEINIPPDQYLSAMQRLSVTFLTTPLLTPARNIHVLLPTEEKFEWSWIERAGTSDWREVMTFPGIDEDTFLRAFSDAVLEELLDKNWLIRGSGDQLQPQPEDERAGLDGQYQLVESDIRGVAEGSSTETLFRENLTTAIGNGLWTNLLDGAVKWLEVSGEHIKVLPKEDRQDQALQDFGMEYIVDEILATRSQVLKEPGYSAVFEQETIGIREGWMKLSISE
;
A
#
# COMPACT_ATOMS: atom_id res chain seq x y z
N PHE A 1 -52.43 20.07 -16.65
CA PHE A 1 -52.68 20.10 -15.20
C PHE A 1 -53.79 19.10 -14.88
N HIS A 2 -53.61 18.19 -13.92
CA HIS A 2 -54.51 17.04 -13.69
C HIS A 2 -55.19 17.08 -12.31
N ASP A 3 -55.52 18.28 -11.82
CA ASP A 3 -56.40 18.41 -10.66
C ASP A 3 -57.87 18.38 -11.13
N PRO A 4 -58.71 17.44 -10.64
CA PRO A 4 -60.11 17.34 -11.04
C PRO A 4 -60.98 18.53 -10.61
N ASP A 5 -60.51 19.35 -9.66
CA ASP A 5 -61.25 20.51 -9.11
C ASP A 5 -60.98 21.82 -9.88
N PHE A 6 -60.03 21.83 -10.82
CA PHE A 6 -59.66 23.00 -11.63
C PHE A 6 -59.85 22.75 -13.14
N SER A 7 -60.20 23.79 -13.89
CA SER A 7 -60.40 23.72 -15.35
C SER A 7 -59.22 24.28 -16.15
N GLU A 8 -59.10 23.91 -17.44
CA GLU A 8 -58.07 24.48 -18.33
C GLU A 8 -58.21 26.01 -18.40
N GLY A 9 -57.24 26.74 -17.84
CA GLY A 9 -57.20 28.21 -17.83
C GLY A 9 -57.22 28.87 -16.45
N ASP A 10 -57.43 28.11 -15.38
CA ASP A 10 -57.46 28.65 -14.01
C ASP A 10 -56.04 28.76 -13.41
N LEU A 11 -55.80 29.82 -12.62
CA LEU A 11 -54.61 29.91 -11.77
C LEU A 11 -54.90 29.14 -10.47
N ALA A 12 -54.19 28.05 -10.24
CA ALA A 12 -54.36 27.22 -9.04
C ALA A 12 -53.36 27.66 -7.97
N SER A 13 -53.82 27.89 -6.73
CA SER A 13 -52.96 28.13 -5.57
C SER A 13 -53.16 26.97 -4.59
N TYR A 14 -52.07 26.40 -4.11
CA TYR A 14 -52.08 25.36 -3.09
C TYR A 14 -51.36 25.87 -1.85
N ASP A 15 -52.13 26.08 -0.79
CA ASP A 15 -51.60 26.38 0.52
C ASP A 15 -51.40 25.06 1.27
N ILE A 16 -50.14 24.73 1.59
CA ILE A 16 -49.74 23.51 2.28
C ILE A 16 -49.41 23.87 3.73
N LEU A 17 -50.16 23.27 4.66
CA LEU A 17 -49.99 23.42 6.10
C LEU A 17 -49.62 22.07 6.72
N GLY A 18 -48.53 22.02 7.48
CA GLY A 18 -48.07 20.81 8.19
C GLY A 18 -47.76 21.10 9.65
N TRP A 19 -48.13 20.19 10.55
CA TRP A 19 -47.86 20.30 11.99
C TRP A 19 -47.64 18.92 12.62
N TYR A 20 -46.99 18.90 13.78
CA TYR A 20 -46.84 17.70 14.60
C TYR A 20 -48.13 17.47 15.40
N ASN A 21 -48.75 16.30 15.22
CA ASN A 21 -50.00 15.96 15.89
C ASN A 21 -49.79 15.56 17.37
N ASP A 22 -48.62 15.01 17.72
CA ASP A 22 -48.23 14.70 19.10
C ASP A 22 -47.30 15.80 19.64
N PRO A 23 -47.64 16.45 20.77
CA PRO A 23 -46.75 17.42 21.42
C PRO A 23 -45.39 16.85 21.86
N GLY A 24 -45.27 15.53 22.05
CA GLY A 24 -44.00 14.89 22.41
C GLY A 24 -43.02 14.71 21.24
N ASP A 25 -43.53 14.73 20.00
CA ASP A 25 -42.73 14.67 18.76
C ASP A 25 -42.41 16.08 18.23
N GLU A 26 -42.78 17.11 18.98
CA GLU A 26 -42.61 18.50 18.58
C GLU A 26 -41.12 18.90 18.61
N PHE A 27 -40.63 19.36 17.45
CA PHE A 27 -39.21 19.58 17.22
C PHE A 27 -38.59 20.68 18.11
N TYR A 28 -39.34 21.76 18.39
CA TYR A 28 -38.91 22.83 19.27
C TYR A 28 -38.81 22.38 20.73
N GLN A 29 -39.77 21.58 21.24
CA GLN A 29 -39.72 20.99 22.57
C GLN A 29 -38.58 19.99 22.71
N TYR A 30 -38.36 19.13 21.71
CA TYR A 30 -37.22 18.21 21.69
C TYR A 30 -35.88 18.94 21.81
N LEU A 31 -35.69 20.03 21.05
CA LEU A 31 -34.47 20.84 21.13
C LEU A 31 -34.32 21.52 22.49
N LYS A 32 -35.42 22.00 23.07
CA LYS A 32 -35.44 22.64 24.38
C LYS A 32 -35.08 21.68 25.52
N ASP A 33 -35.55 20.44 25.45
CA ASP A 33 -35.24 19.41 26.43
C ASP A 33 -33.81 18.85 26.25
N SER A 34 -33.28 18.88 25.02
CA SER A 34 -31.97 18.32 24.67
C SER A 34 -30.79 19.28 24.86
N ILE A 35 -31.03 20.58 25.06
CA ILE A 35 -30.00 21.62 25.16
C ILE A 35 -30.09 22.29 26.55
N PRO A 36 -28.96 22.48 27.27
CA PRO A 36 -28.97 23.20 28.54
C PRO A 36 -29.55 24.61 28.39
N ALA A 37 -30.48 24.99 29.28
CA ALA A 37 -31.21 26.26 29.20
C ALA A 37 -30.32 27.53 29.17
N ALA A 38 -29.11 27.47 29.71
CA ALA A 38 -28.15 28.58 29.70
C ALA A 38 -27.60 28.88 28.30
N ASP A 39 -27.49 27.85 27.46
CA ASP A 39 -26.85 27.91 26.13
C ASP A 39 -27.89 27.75 25.00
N PHE A 40 -29.17 27.58 25.36
CA PHE A 40 -30.25 27.27 24.42
C PHE A 40 -30.28 28.24 23.24
N GLN A 41 -30.29 29.56 23.46
CA GLN A 41 -30.37 30.51 22.33
C GLN A 41 -29.15 30.44 21.40
N GLN A 42 -27.95 30.26 21.94
CA GLN A 42 -26.74 30.19 21.12
C GLN A 42 -26.75 28.89 20.30
N ILE A 43 -26.91 27.74 20.96
CA ILE A 43 -26.86 26.42 20.31
C ILE A 43 -28.07 26.23 19.38
N PHE A 44 -29.24 26.78 19.71
CA PHE A 44 -30.42 26.75 18.85
C PHE A 44 -30.19 27.56 17.57
N ASN A 45 -29.61 28.76 17.69
CA ASN A 45 -29.26 29.55 16.50
C ASN A 45 -28.17 28.86 15.67
N GLU A 46 -27.15 28.27 16.30
CA GLU A 46 -26.07 27.54 15.62
C GLU A 46 -26.54 26.24 14.95
N ARG A 47 -27.44 25.46 15.56
CA ARG A 47 -27.91 24.17 15.03
C ARG A 47 -28.99 24.29 13.96
N VAL A 48 -29.94 25.21 14.13
CA VAL A 48 -31.12 25.29 13.25
C VAL A 48 -31.27 26.63 12.54
N GLY A 49 -30.48 27.64 12.88
CA GLY A 49 -30.49 28.95 12.19
C GLY A 49 -31.78 29.74 12.37
N TRP A 50 -32.62 29.42 13.37
CA TRP A 50 -33.90 30.08 13.60
C TRP A 50 -33.76 31.27 14.54
N VAL A 51 -34.24 32.43 14.11
CA VAL A 51 -34.33 33.64 14.93
C VAL A 51 -35.76 33.80 15.45
N ILE A 52 -35.98 33.55 16.74
CA ILE A 52 -37.29 33.75 17.37
C ILE A 52 -37.43 35.23 17.75
N ASN A 53 -38.08 36.00 16.89
CA ASN A 53 -38.44 37.40 17.16
C ASN A 53 -39.66 37.48 18.09
N ALA A 54 -39.51 37.04 19.35
CA ALA A 54 -40.54 37.27 20.35
C ALA A 54 -40.61 38.78 20.65
N GLY A 55 -41.66 39.45 20.18
CA GLY A 55 -41.94 40.83 20.59
C GLY A 55 -41.97 40.92 22.12
N ALA A 56 -41.44 42.01 22.69
CA ALA A 56 -41.28 42.16 24.14
C ALA A 56 -42.60 41.86 24.90
N GLY A 57 -42.67 40.70 25.57
CA GLY A 57 -43.84 40.25 26.33
C GLY A 57 -44.70 39.16 25.69
N ALA A 58 -44.32 38.58 24.54
CA ALA A 58 -44.97 37.40 23.97
C ALA A 58 -44.61 36.12 24.76
N ALA A 59 -45.58 35.19 24.89
CA ALA A 59 -45.35 33.86 25.47
C ALA A 59 -44.45 33.03 24.54
N GLU A 60 -43.69 32.08 25.10
CA GLU A 60 -42.91 31.14 24.29
C GLU A 60 -43.85 30.29 23.41
N PRO A 61 -43.43 29.95 22.17
CA PRO A 61 -44.24 29.14 21.28
C PRO A 61 -44.35 27.70 21.83
N ASP A 62 -45.58 27.17 21.84
CA ASP A 62 -45.86 25.83 22.35
C ASP A 62 -45.85 24.75 21.24
N GLN A 63 -46.02 25.14 19.96
CA GLN A 63 -46.10 24.24 18.80
C GLN A 63 -45.58 24.90 17.50
N THR A 64 -45.00 24.11 16.60
CA THR A 64 -44.55 24.54 15.27
C THR A 64 -45.59 24.26 14.18
N LEU A 65 -45.87 25.26 13.34
CA LEU A 65 -46.66 25.15 12.11
C LEU A 65 -45.74 25.43 10.90
N LEU A 66 -45.69 24.49 9.96
CA LEU A 66 -44.95 24.62 8.71
C LEU A 66 -45.92 25.03 7.60
N TYR A 67 -45.53 26.02 6.80
CA TYR A 67 -46.34 26.58 5.73
C TYR A 67 -45.56 26.68 4.42
N SER A 68 -46.23 26.39 3.31
CA SER A 68 -45.75 26.69 1.96
C SER A 68 -46.93 27.03 1.04
N ASP A 69 -46.72 27.94 0.08
CA ASP A 69 -47.67 28.25 -0.98
C ASP A 69 -47.06 27.88 -2.34
N ILE A 70 -47.87 27.23 -3.19
CA ILE A 70 -47.52 26.92 -4.58
C ILE A 70 -48.62 27.47 -5.48
N LYS A 71 -48.29 28.47 -6.29
CA LYS A 71 -49.15 28.98 -7.36
C LYS A 71 -48.74 28.36 -8.68
N VAL A 72 -49.71 27.82 -9.41
CA VAL A 72 -49.51 27.17 -10.70
C VAL A 72 -50.38 27.88 -11.74
N ASP A 73 -49.72 28.48 -12.73
CA ASP A 73 -50.37 28.95 -13.94
C ASP A 73 -50.63 27.76 -14.87
N ALA A 74 -51.88 27.31 -14.95
CA ALA A 74 -52.26 26.17 -15.79
C ALA A 74 -52.20 26.48 -17.30
N THR A 75 -51.92 27.73 -17.71
CA THR A 75 -51.75 28.15 -19.12
C THR A 75 -50.30 28.24 -19.58
N GLY A 76 -49.34 28.00 -18.68
CA GLY A 76 -47.91 28.06 -18.93
C GLY A 76 -47.39 27.11 -20.03
N THR A 77 -46.30 27.50 -20.68
CA THR A 77 -45.56 26.64 -21.62
C THR A 77 -44.80 25.52 -20.91
N ILE A 78 -44.58 24.40 -21.61
CA ILE A 78 -43.66 23.35 -21.15
C ILE A 78 -42.24 23.85 -21.42
N ALA A 79 -41.45 24.15 -20.38
CA ALA A 79 -40.08 24.63 -20.50
C ALA A 79 -39.08 23.50 -20.83
N ALA A 80 -39.46 22.54 -21.67
CA ALA A 80 -38.55 21.48 -22.09
C ALA A 80 -37.52 22.06 -23.08
N PRO A 81 -36.24 21.69 -22.96
CA PRO A 81 -35.19 22.26 -23.79
C PRO A 81 -35.46 21.97 -25.26
N SER A 82 -35.11 22.95 -26.10
CA SER A 82 -35.22 22.86 -27.54
C SER A 82 -34.17 21.91 -28.12
N LYS A 83 -34.29 21.55 -29.40
CA LYS A 83 -33.28 20.73 -30.09
C LYS A 83 -31.93 21.43 -30.13
N ASP A 84 -31.92 22.75 -30.30
CA ASP A 84 -30.69 23.54 -30.36
C ASP A 84 -30.00 23.60 -28.99
N ASP A 85 -30.77 23.61 -27.89
CA ASP A 85 -30.22 23.62 -26.53
C ASP A 85 -29.44 22.33 -26.23
N VAL A 86 -30.01 21.16 -26.57
CA VAL A 86 -29.33 19.87 -26.38
C VAL A 86 -28.21 19.61 -27.40
N GLU A 87 -28.22 20.27 -28.56
CA GLU A 87 -27.14 20.21 -29.57
C GLU A 87 -25.89 21.04 -29.18
N ASN A 88 -26.02 21.96 -28.22
CA ASN A 88 -24.92 22.81 -27.76
C ASN A 88 -24.32 22.32 -26.43
N LEU A 89 -24.83 21.22 -25.86
CA LEU A 89 -24.29 20.57 -24.67
C LEU A 89 -22.90 20.00 -24.97
N SER A 90 -21.94 20.29 -24.08
CA SER A 90 -20.68 19.57 -24.05
C SER A 90 -20.87 18.23 -23.36
N VAL A 91 -20.48 17.14 -24.03
CA VAL A 91 -20.49 15.77 -23.50
C VAL A 91 -19.04 15.36 -23.27
N VAL A 92 -18.67 15.16 -22.02
CA VAL A 92 -17.29 14.80 -21.64
C VAL A 92 -17.28 13.41 -21.01
N ILE A 93 -16.37 12.57 -21.48
CA ILE A 93 -16.25 11.17 -21.05
C ILE A 93 -14.94 11.03 -20.29
N GLY A 94 -15.00 10.53 -19.07
CA GLY A 94 -13.81 10.32 -18.24
C GLY A 94 -13.89 9.05 -17.43
N ASN A 95 -12.78 8.70 -16.78
CA ASN A 95 -12.77 7.57 -15.83
C ASN A 95 -13.46 7.92 -14.51
N THR A 96 -13.48 9.21 -14.17
CA THR A 96 -14.19 9.76 -13.00
C THR A 96 -14.89 11.07 -13.37
N GLY A 97 -15.81 11.53 -12.52
CA GLY A 97 -16.47 12.82 -12.72
C GLY A 97 -15.51 14.01 -12.55
N THR A 98 -14.44 13.85 -11.77
CA THR A 98 -13.39 14.87 -11.57
C THR A 98 -12.51 14.98 -12.80
N ASP A 99 -12.07 13.84 -13.33
CA ASP A 99 -11.27 13.73 -14.54
C ASP A 99 -12.01 14.31 -15.77
N ALA A 100 -13.29 13.97 -15.93
CA ALA A 100 -14.14 14.57 -16.96
C ALA A 100 -14.32 16.10 -16.78
N LEU A 101 -14.40 16.59 -15.54
CA LEU A 101 -14.50 18.03 -15.27
C LEU A 101 -13.17 18.74 -15.53
N SER A 102 -12.05 18.13 -15.18
CA SER A 102 -10.69 18.64 -15.45
C SER A 102 -10.46 18.82 -16.95
N VAL A 103 -10.89 17.85 -17.77
CA VAL A 103 -10.87 17.96 -19.25
C VAL A 103 -11.75 19.12 -19.71
N PHE A 104 -13.00 19.22 -19.23
CA PHE A 104 -13.91 20.30 -19.61
C PHE A 104 -13.34 21.68 -19.28
N LEU A 105 -12.85 21.87 -18.06
CA LEU A 105 -12.31 23.15 -17.60
C LEU A 105 -11.05 23.53 -18.38
N ALA A 106 -10.15 22.59 -18.66
CA ALA A 106 -8.94 22.86 -19.44
C ALA A 106 -9.29 23.34 -20.85
N GLU A 107 -10.22 22.67 -21.53
CA GLU A 107 -10.65 23.06 -22.88
C GLU A 107 -11.42 24.40 -22.90
N ASP A 108 -12.38 24.60 -21.99
CA ASP A 108 -13.17 25.84 -21.91
C ASP A 108 -12.29 27.06 -21.60
N ILE A 109 -11.38 26.94 -20.63
CA ILE A 109 -10.45 28.02 -20.27
C ILE A 109 -9.48 28.30 -21.42
N SER A 110 -8.95 27.25 -22.05
CA SER A 110 -8.01 27.39 -23.16
C SER A 110 -8.67 28.07 -24.36
N ALA A 111 -9.93 27.73 -24.66
CA ALA A 111 -10.72 28.43 -25.67
C ALA A 111 -10.95 29.91 -25.32
N ASN A 112 -11.27 30.21 -24.05
CA ASN A 112 -11.51 31.57 -23.59
C ASN A 112 -10.24 32.45 -23.55
N GLU A 113 -9.09 31.87 -23.21
CA GLU A 113 -7.79 32.55 -23.14
C GLU A 113 -6.99 32.50 -24.46
N ASN A 114 -7.49 31.81 -25.49
CA ASN A 114 -6.81 31.54 -26.76
C ASN A 114 -5.48 30.77 -26.59
N ILE A 115 -5.43 29.84 -25.65
CA ILE A 115 -4.31 28.89 -25.49
C ILE A 115 -4.47 27.81 -26.58
N THR A 116 -3.47 27.67 -27.43
CA THR A 116 -3.47 26.69 -28.54
C THR A 116 -2.39 25.64 -28.43
N ASP A 117 -1.50 25.74 -27.44
CA ASP A 117 -0.42 24.78 -27.23
C ASP A 117 -0.97 23.52 -26.52
N PRO A 118 -0.98 22.34 -27.17
CA PRO A 118 -1.51 21.13 -26.56
C PRO A 118 -0.81 20.73 -25.26
N VAL A 119 0.48 21.07 -25.10
CA VAL A 119 1.24 20.75 -23.88
C VAL A 119 0.72 21.60 -22.73
N GLU A 120 0.45 22.88 -22.96
CA GLU A 120 -0.09 23.78 -21.93
C GLU A 120 -1.51 23.39 -21.50
N ILE A 121 -2.35 22.95 -22.45
CA ILE A 121 -3.70 22.43 -22.17
C ILE A 121 -3.62 21.16 -21.30
N GLU A 122 -2.72 20.24 -21.64
CA GLU A 122 -2.51 19.01 -20.87
C GLU A 122 -1.99 19.30 -19.46
N THR A 123 -0.98 20.16 -19.31
CA THR A 123 -0.48 20.59 -18.00
C THR A 123 -1.57 21.27 -17.18
N LEU A 124 -2.47 22.02 -17.80
CA LEU A 124 -3.60 22.63 -17.10
C LEU A 124 -4.61 21.55 -16.63
N ARG A 125 -4.89 20.55 -17.46
CA ARG A 125 -5.70 19.38 -17.09
C ARG A 125 -5.10 18.64 -15.90
N GLU A 126 -3.80 18.34 -15.93
CA GLU A 126 -3.09 17.66 -14.85
C GLU A 126 -3.18 18.43 -13.53
N ARG A 127 -3.02 19.76 -13.58
CA ARG A 127 -3.15 20.61 -12.39
C ARG A 127 -4.57 20.61 -11.81
N PHE A 128 -5.60 20.57 -12.65
CA PHE A 128 -6.98 20.45 -12.16
C PHE A 128 -7.22 19.11 -11.48
N GLU A 129 -6.70 18.02 -12.03
CA GLU A 129 -6.81 16.72 -11.37
C GLU A 129 -5.96 16.66 -10.08
N ALA A 130 -4.79 17.29 -10.07
CA ALA A 130 -3.93 17.38 -8.90
C ALA A 130 -4.60 18.12 -7.73
N LEU A 131 -5.46 19.12 -7.99
CA LEU A 131 -6.24 19.80 -6.94
C LEU A 131 -7.17 18.82 -6.19
N TYR A 132 -7.70 17.81 -6.87
CA TYR A 132 -8.50 16.76 -6.22
C TYR A 132 -7.66 15.77 -5.43
N LEU A 133 -6.43 15.55 -5.87
CA LEU A 133 -5.50 14.59 -5.29
C LEU A 133 -4.63 15.17 -4.19
N ILE A 134 -4.84 16.44 -3.81
CA ILE A 134 -3.92 17.17 -2.95
C ILE A 134 -3.68 16.50 -1.59
N ASP A 135 -4.73 15.97 -0.94
CA ASP A 135 -4.60 15.26 0.34
C ASP A 135 -3.67 14.04 0.23
N LYS A 136 -3.66 13.37 -0.93
CA LYS A 136 -2.79 12.23 -1.22
C LYS A 136 -1.35 12.67 -1.56
N LEU A 137 -1.14 13.90 -1.99
CA LEU A 137 0.15 14.40 -2.46
C LEU A 137 0.91 15.24 -1.42
N GLU A 138 0.21 15.97 -0.54
CA GLU A 138 0.83 16.91 0.41
C GLU A 138 1.80 16.27 1.42
N HIS A 139 1.62 14.98 1.71
CA HIS A 139 2.45 14.25 2.65
C HIS A 139 3.72 13.68 2.01
N HIS A 140 3.86 13.75 0.68
CA HIS A 140 5.03 13.25 -0.04
C HIS A 140 6.04 14.36 -0.26
N VAL A 141 7.30 14.07 0.10
CA VAL A 141 8.43 14.99 -0.11
C VAL A 141 9.20 14.64 -1.39
N LEU A 142 9.16 13.36 -1.79
CA LEU A 142 9.84 12.79 -2.95
C LEU A 142 8.81 12.25 -3.96
N ASP A 143 9.22 12.10 -5.23
CA ASP A 143 8.45 11.40 -6.27
C ASP A 143 7.01 11.91 -6.49
N ILE A 144 6.77 13.22 -6.34
CA ILE A 144 5.41 13.81 -6.40
C ILE A 144 4.73 13.51 -7.74
N ASP A 145 5.44 13.66 -8.86
CA ASP A 145 4.88 13.39 -10.20
C ASP A 145 4.47 11.92 -10.34
N GLU A 146 5.28 11.00 -9.81
CA GLU A 146 4.98 9.58 -9.85
C GLU A 146 3.83 9.16 -8.93
N LYS A 147 3.76 9.77 -7.74
CA LYS A 147 2.62 9.58 -6.83
C LYS A 147 1.34 10.19 -7.38
N TYR A 148 1.43 11.27 -8.17
CA TYR A 148 0.29 11.81 -8.90
C TYR A 148 -0.23 10.80 -9.95
N ASP A 149 0.66 10.23 -10.77
CA ASP A 149 0.28 9.23 -11.78
C ASP A 149 -0.29 7.95 -11.14
N GLU A 150 0.29 7.47 -10.05
CA GLU A 150 -0.25 6.36 -9.26
C GLU A 150 -1.64 6.68 -8.72
N ALA A 151 -1.83 7.86 -8.11
CA ALA A 151 -3.09 8.26 -7.51
C ALA A 151 -4.19 8.47 -8.57
N ARG A 152 -3.85 9.04 -9.74
CA ARG A 152 -4.74 9.19 -10.88
C ARG A 152 -5.16 7.82 -11.43
N HIS A 153 -4.21 6.90 -11.58
CA HIS A 153 -4.49 5.53 -12.02
C HIS A 153 -5.38 4.79 -11.01
N GLU A 154 -5.06 4.82 -9.70
CA GLU A 154 -5.85 4.20 -8.63
C GLU A 154 -7.27 4.79 -8.55
N ASN A 155 -7.45 6.09 -8.79
CA ASN A 155 -8.75 6.74 -8.79
C ASN A 155 -9.72 6.16 -9.85
N GLY A 156 -9.22 5.46 -10.87
CA GLY A 156 -10.02 4.71 -11.83
C GLY A 156 -10.66 3.43 -11.29
N PHE A 157 -10.47 3.11 -10.01
CA PHE A 157 -10.93 1.87 -9.37
C PHE A 157 -11.76 2.13 -8.11
N ASN A 158 -12.65 1.20 -7.80
CA ASN A 158 -13.31 1.05 -6.51
C ASN A 158 -12.54 0.02 -5.67
N SER A 159 -12.36 0.32 -4.39
CA SER A 159 -11.76 -0.60 -3.43
C SER A 159 -12.83 -1.53 -2.87
N VAL A 160 -12.67 -2.84 -3.04
CA VAL A 160 -13.56 -3.87 -2.52
C VAL A 160 -12.85 -4.64 -1.39
N ALA A 161 -13.53 -4.87 -0.27
CA ALA A 161 -12.93 -5.56 0.88
C ALA A 161 -12.54 -7.01 0.52
N GLY A 162 -11.32 -7.42 0.87
CA GLY A 162 -10.78 -8.76 0.55
C GLY A 162 -10.69 -9.70 1.74
N GLY A 163 -11.58 -9.55 2.73
CA GLY A 163 -11.58 -10.35 3.96
C GLY A 163 -10.90 -9.67 5.12
N TYR A 164 -10.38 -10.47 6.06
CA TYR A 164 -9.82 -10.01 7.32
C TYR A 164 -8.43 -10.59 7.61
N LEU A 165 -7.66 -9.88 8.42
CA LEU A 165 -6.42 -10.37 9.01
C LEU A 165 -6.46 -10.20 10.53
N TRP A 166 -5.77 -11.07 11.23
CA TRP A 166 -5.57 -11.02 12.67
C TRP A 166 -4.20 -10.41 12.99
N THR A 167 -4.20 -9.47 13.93
CA THR A 167 -3.00 -8.78 14.43
C THR A 167 -3.01 -8.76 15.95
N ILE A 168 -1.82 -8.65 16.55
CA ILE A 168 -1.65 -8.55 18.00
C ILE A 168 -1.18 -7.14 18.32
N SER A 169 -1.87 -6.47 19.25
CA SER A 169 -1.45 -5.18 19.80
C SER A 169 -1.29 -5.28 21.32
N VAL A 170 -0.49 -4.39 21.91
CA VAL A 170 -0.44 -4.20 23.36
C VAL A 170 -1.34 -3.03 23.71
N ASP A 171 -2.40 -3.28 24.47
CA ASP A 171 -3.24 -2.22 25.03
C ASP A 171 -2.55 -1.67 26.29
N SER A 172 -2.32 -0.35 26.32
CA SER A 172 -1.91 0.40 27.50
C SER A 172 -3.11 1.09 28.18
N ASP A 173 -2.94 1.44 29.46
CA ASP A 173 -3.98 2.05 30.30
C ASP A 173 -4.49 3.38 29.69
N PRO A 174 -5.81 3.56 29.44
CA PRO A 174 -6.37 4.75 28.77
C PRO A 174 -6.10 6.09 29.47
N ASP A 175 -5.68 6.10 30.74
CA ASP A 175 -5.33 7.30 31.50
C ASP A 175 -3.88 7.80 31.26
N GLN A 176 -3.07 7.11 30.43
CA GLN A 176 -1.75 7.61 30.02
C GLN A 176 -1.77 8.20 28.60
N PRO A 177 -1.16 9.38 28.37
CA PRO A 177 -1.08 9.96 27.04
C PRO A 177 -0.34 9.02 26.09
N ALA A 178 -0.90 8.81 24.90
CA ALA A 178 -0.31 7.99 23.85
C ALA A 178 1.11 8.50 23.52
N ASN A 179 2.12 7.75 23.92
CA ASN A 179 3.52 8.08 23.68
C ASN A 179 3.97 7.33 22.42
N ALA A 180 4.09 8.03 21.28
CA ALA A 180 4.47 7.43 20.00
C ALA A 180 5.87 6.76 20.02
N SER A 181 6.68 7.04 21.04
CA SER A 181 7.97 6.40 21.30
C SER A 181 7.88 5.06 22.04
N ALA A 182 6.75 4.73 22.67
CA ALA A 182 6.58 3.47 23.41
C ALA A 182 6.25 2.27 22.50
N THR A 183 5.79 2.52 21.26
CA THR A 183 5.58 1.48 20.23
C THR A 183 6.90 0.83 19.78
N ALA A 184 8.04 1.52 19.91
CA ALA A 184 9.36 0.98 19.58
C ALA A 184 9.89 -0.03 20.62
N ASP A 185 9.32 -0.05 21.84
CA ASP A 185 9.67 -0.97 22.93
C ASP A 185 8.59 -2.05 23.14
N THR A 186 7.85 -2.43 22.08
CA THR A 186 6.93 -3.56 22.17
C THR A 186 7.76 -4.85 22.33
N PRO A 187 7.62 -5.61 23.43
CA PRO A 187 8.43 -6.81 23.62
C PRO A 187 8.22 -7.78 22.46
N ALA A 188 9.30 -8.23 21.84
CA ALA A 188 9.26 -9.18 20.74
C ALA A 188 8.42 -10.40 21.14
N LEU A 189 7.34 -10.65 20.39
CA LEU A 189 6.50 -11.84 20.56
C LEU A 189 7.37 -13.09 20.43
N SER A 190 7.14 -14.11 21.26
CA SER A 190 7.86 -15.38 21.10
C SER A 190 7.58 -15.99 19.73
N GLN A 191 8.55 -16.68 19.13
CA GLN A 191 8.39 -17.34 17.81
C GLN A 191 7.14 -18.22 17.74
N ALA A 192 6.84 -18.97 18.81
CA ALA A 192 5.67 -19.84 18.86
C ALA A 192 4.32 -19.09 18.74
N LEU A 193 4.23 -17.84 19.23
CA LEU A 193 3.03 -17.01 19.09
C LEU A 193 2.93 -16.44 17.67
N THR A 194 4.07 -16.07 17.07
CA THR A 194 4.16 -15.62 15.67
C THR A 194 3.69 -16.72 14.71
N ASP A 195 4.17 -17.94 14.89
CA ASP A 195 3.79 -19.07 14.03
C ASP A 195 2.28 -19.36 14.11
N LYS A 196 1.70 -19.29 15.32
CA LYS A 196 0.25 -19.45 15.53
C LYS A 196 -0.56 -18.32 14.88
N LEU A 197 -0.09 -17.07 14.94
CA LEU A 197 -0.75 -15.95 14.28
C LEU A 197 -0.73 -16.12 12.75
N ASN A 198 0.41 -16.54 12.20
CA ASN A 198 0.53 -16.82 10.76
C ASN A 198 -0.39 -17.98 10.34
N GLU A 199 -0.47 -19.04 11.14
CA GLU A 199 -1.41 -20.14 10.92
C GLU A 199 -2.86 -19.65 10.89
N ILE A 200 -3.27 -18.82 11.86
CA ILE A 200 -4.61 -18.22 11.90
C ILE A 200 -4.88 -17.34 10.68
N ASN A 201 -3.92 -16.51 10.26
CA ASN A 201 -4.07 -15.66 9.07
C ASN A 201 -4.20 -16.46 7.78
N ARG A 202 -3.46 -17.58 7.67
CA ARG A 202 -3.62 -18.52 6.55
C ARG A 202 -5.02 -19.13 6.54
N LEU A 203 -5.50 -19.63 7.68
CA LEU A 203 -6.84 -20.20 7.83
C LEU A 203 -7.96 -19.17 7.59
N GLN A 204 -7.77 -17.93 8.05
CA GLN A 204 -8.70 -16.82 7.81
C GLN A 204 -8.78 -16.48 6.32
N SER A 205 -7.64 -16.41 5.63
CA SER A 205 -7.59 -16.19 4.18
C SER A 205 -8.29 -17.32 3.41
N ASP A 206 -8.03 -18.58 3.77
CA ASP A 206 -8.69 -19.75 3.18
C ASP A 206 -10.22 -19.72 3.43
N TYR A 207 -10.66 -19.33 4.63
CA TYR A 207 -12.06 -19.18 4.97
C TYR A 207 -12.73 -18.06 4.16
N ASP A 208 -12.11 -16.88 4.07
CA ASP A 208 -12.63 -15.75 3.31
C ASP A 208 -12.71 -16.06 1.80
N LYS A 209 -11.71 -16.77 1.25
CA LYS A 209 -11.76 -17.27 -0.15
C LYS A 209 -12.94 -18.22 -0.38
N LYS A 210 -13.24 -19.12 0.56
CA LYS A 210 -14.40 -20.01 0.46
C LYS A 210 -15.73 -19.26 0.55
N LEU A 211 -15.83 -18.23 1.39
CA LEU A 211 -17.03 -17.37 1.43
C LEU A 211 -17.27 -16.65 0.10
N LEU A 212 -16.22 -16.13 -0.53
CA LEU A 212 -16.31 -15.53 -1.87
C LEU A 212 -16.74 -16.58 -2.92
N HIS A 213 -16.22 -17.80 -2.83
CA HIS A 213 -16.61 -18.91 -3.71
C HIS A 213 -18.10 -19.28 -3.54
N ILE A 214 -18.60 -19.36 -2.30
CA ILE A 214 -20.04 -19.55 -1.99
C ILE A 214 -20.88 -18.42 -2.62
N GLN A 215 -20.46 -17.16 -2.46
CA GLN A 215 -21.17 -16.02 -3.01
C GLN A 215 -21.25 -16.08 -4.54
N SER A 216 -20.13 -16.39 -5.22
CA SER A 216 -20.09 -16.54 -6.68
C SER A 216 -20.99 -17.66 -7.18
N LEU A 217 -20.97 -18.82 -6.50
CA LEU A 217 -21.85 -19.95 -6.83
C LEU A 217 -23.33 -19.61 -6.59
N GLY A 218 -23.65 -18.83 -5.55
CA GLY A 218 -25.00 -18.32 -5.31
C GLY A 218 -25.50 -17.41 -6.43
N THR A 219 -24.64 -16.51 -6.93
CA THR A 219 -24.96 -15.65 -8.08
C THR A 219 -25.15 -16.48 -9.35
N GLN A 220 -24.31 -17.49 -9.58
CA GLN A 220 -24.44 -18.40 -10.71
C GLN A 220 -25.72 -19.25 -10.62
N LEU A 221 -26.08 -19.71 -9.42
CA LEU A 221 -27.31 -20.45 -9.16
C LEU A 221 -28.55 -19.61 -9.54
N TYR A 222 -28.55 -18.33 -9.15
CA TYR A 222 -29.60 -17.40 -9.54
C TYR A 222 -29.66 -17.20 -11.06
N ALA A 223 -28.51 -17.03 -11.72
CA ALA A 223 -28.44 -16.85 -13.17
C ALA A 223 -28.96 -18.09 -13.93
N ASP A 224 -28.66 -19.30 -13.47
CA ASP A 224 -29.16 -20.52 -14.08
C ASP A 224 -30.65 -20.75 -13.78
N TRP A 225 -31.11 -20.42 -12.57
CA TRP A 225 -32.54 -20.45 -12.24
C TRP A 225 -33.33 -19.45 -13.10
N TYR A 226 -32.79 -18.27 -13.37
CA TYR A 226 -33.40 -17.32 -14.30
C TYR A 226 -33.58 -17.94 -15.70
N LYS A 227 -32.55 -18.62 -16.22
CA LYS A 227 -32.65 -19.32 -17.52
C LYS A 227 -33.68 -20.44 -17.46
N TYR A 228 -33.74 -21.20 -16.36
CA TYR A 228 -34.79 -22.21 -16.12
C TYR A 228 -36.19 -21.60 -16.17
N MET A 229 -36.42 -20.42 -15.57
CA MET A 229 -37.70 -19.73 -15.62
C MET A 229 -38.07 -19.30 -17.04
N VAL A 230 -37.10 -18.79 -17.82
CA VAL A 230 -37.30 -18.44 -19.24
C VAL A 230 -37.62 -19.68 -20.08
N THR A 231 -36.98 -20.82 -19.81
CA THR A 231 -37.27 -22.09 -20.48
C THR A 231 -38.65 -22.65 -20.11
N THR A 232 -39.06 -22.49 -18.85
CA THR A 232 -40.37 -22.94 -18.35
C THR A 232 -41.52 -22.09 -18.91
N TYR A 233 -41.29 -20.78 -19.02
CA TYR A 233 -42.27 -19.81 -19.51
C TYR A 233 -41.67 -18.98 -20.67
N PRO A 234 -41.50 -19.57 -21.86
CA PRO A 234 -40.84 -18.92 -22.98
C PRO A 234 -41.63 -17.69 -23.48
N PRO A 235 -40.95 -16.58 -23.82
CA PRO A 235 -41.62 -15.39 -24.36
C PRO A 235 -42.29 -15.69 -25.71
N GLU A 236 -43.53 -15.21 -25.89
CA GLU A 236 -44.38 -15.49 -27.08
C GLU A 236 -43.72 -15.11 -28.42
N ASP A 237 -42.78 -14.14 -28.43
CA ASP A 237 -42.17 -13.56 -29.63
C ASP A 237 -40.77 -14.12 -29.99
N THR A 238 -40.28 -15.16 -29.30
CA THR A 238 -38.91 -15.66 -29.51
C THR A 238 -38.84 -16.86 -30.47
N ARG A 239 -37.89 -16.82 -31.43
CA ARG A 239 -37.59 -17.91 -32.39
C ARG A 239 -36.48 -18.86 -31.91
N VAL A 240 -36.17 -18.87 -30.61
CA VAL A 240 -35.09 -19.68 -30.04
C VAL A 240 -35.68 -21.01 -29.59
N ASP A 241 -35.14 -22.12 -30.07
CA ASP A 241 -35.44 -23.43 -29.48
C ASP A 241 -34.81 -23.44 -28.08
N TYR A 242 -35.64 -23.53 -27.03
CA TYR A 242 -35.20 -23.62 -25.64
C TYR A 242 -34.93 -25.08 -25.25
N PRO A 243 -34.03 -25.34 -24.27
CA PRO A 243 -33.77 -26.70 -23.80
C PRO A 243 -34.98 -27.32 -23.07
N GLU A 244 -34.96 -28.63 -22.83
CA GLU A 244 -36.00 -29.29 -22.03
C GLU A 244 -35.86 -28.95 -20.53
N ILE A 245 -36.99 -28.71 -19.85
CA ILE A 245 -37.05 -28.19 -18.47
C ILE A 245 -36.35 -29.13 -17.47
N ASP A 246 -36.70 -30.42 -17.49
CA ASP A 246 -36.13 -31.44 -16.58
C ASP A 246 -34.61 -31.57 -16.75
N GLU A 247 -34.17 -31.35 -17.98
CA GLU A 247 -32.79 -31.40 -18.40
C GLU A 247 -32.01 -30.23 -17.77
N VAL A 248 -32.56 -29.00 -17.80
CA VAL A 248 -32.01 -27.81 -17.15
C VAL A 248 -32.00 -27.96 -15.63
N GLN A 249 -33.09 -28.43 -15.04
CA GLN A 249 -33.17 -28.70 -13.60
C GLN A 249 -32.08 -29.68 -13.15
N HIS A 250 -31.92 -30.81 -13.84
CA HIS A 250 -30.91 -31.81 -13.51
C HIS A 250 -29.49 -31.24 -13.56
N PHE A 251 -29.22 -30.35 -14.50
CA PHE A 251 -27.94 -29.66 -14.59
C PHE A 251 -27.70 -28.72 -13.40
N ILE A 252 -28.69 -27.90 -13.03
CA ILE A 252 -28.59 -26.98 -11.88
C ILE A 252 -28.34 -27.75 -10.58
N GLU A 253 -29.07 -28.84 -10.36
CA GLU A 253 -28.94 -29.68 -9.17
C GLU A 253 -27.53 -30.28 -9.02
N ASN A 254 -26.94 -30.78 -10.11
CA ASN A 254 -25.64 -31.45 -10.06
C ASN A 254 -24.45 -30.49 -10.16
N SER A 255 -24.53 -29.48 -11.03
CA SER A 255 -23.41 -28.62 -11.39
C SER A 255 -23.25 -27.40 -10.48
N VAL A 256 -24.30 -27.00 -9.76
CA VAL A 256 -24.26 -25.80 -8.90
C VAL A 256 -24.77 -26.07 -7.49
N MET A 257 -25.99 -26.62 -7.34
CA MET A 257 -26.60 -26.76 -6.00
C MET A 257 -25.83 -27.72 -5.10
N ARG A 258 -25.46 -28.92 -5.58
CA ARG A 258 -24.68 -29.88 -4.78
C ARG A 258 -23.30 -29.34 -4.37
N PRO A 259 -22.46 -28.83 -5.31
CA PRO A 259 -21.20 -28.19 -4.93
C PRO A 259 -21.37 -27.06 -3.91
N LEU A 260 -22.40 -26.21 -4.09
CA LEU A 260 -22.70 -25.13 -3.16
C LEU A 260 -23.10 -25.65 -1.77
N GLN A 261 -23.95 -26.68 -1.68
CA GLN A 261 -24.34 -27.30 -0.41
C GLN A 261 -23.14 -27.92 0.31
N ASP A 262 -22.32 -28.69 -0.41
CA ASP A 262 -21.13 -29.34 0.12
C ASP A 262 -20.13 -28.30 0.63
N LEU A 263 -19.90 -27.24 -0.15
CA LEU A 263 -19.02 -26.13 0.20
C LEU A 263 -19.51 -25.31 1.40
N THR A 264 -20.80 -24.96 1.44
CA THR A 264 -21.41 -24.23 2.56
C THR A 264 -21.29 -25.04 3.85
N THR A 265 -21.55 -26.35 3.79
CA THR A 265 -21.40 -27.26 4.94
C THR A 265 -19.94 -27.37 5.39
N ALA A 266 -18.99 -27.52 4.46
CA ALA A 266 -17.56 -27.61 4.77
C ALA A 266 -16.95 -26.28 5.26
N THR A 267 -17.54 -25.14 4.90
CA THR A 267 -17.07 -23.82 5.30
C THR A 267 -17.61 -23.45 6.69
N GLY A 268 -18.91 -23.63 6.92
CA GLY A 268 -19.59 -23.22 8.15
C GLY A 268 -19.61 -21.70 8.34
N ALA A 269 -20.22 -21.23 9.44
CA ALA A 269 -20.25 -19.82 9.80
C ALA A 269 -19.46 -19.56 11.09
N LEU A 270 -18.53 -18.60 11.03
CA LEU A 270 -17.74 -18.14 12.17
C LEU A 270 -18.51 -17.07 12.96
N VAL A 271 -18.70 -17.31 14.26
CA VAL A 271 -19.34 -16.39 15.22
C VAL A 271 -18.30 -15.89 16.20
N LEU A 272 -18.11 -14.57 16.27
CA LEU A 272 -17.21 -13.92 17.20
C LEU A 272 -17.98 -13.37 18.40
N ALA A 273 -17.47 -13.61 19.60
CA ALA A 273 -18.06 -13.09 20.83
C ALA A 273 -17.73 -11.60 21.04
N SER A 274 -18.67 -10.86 21.60
CA SER A 274 -18.46 -9.48 22.05
C SER A 274 -17.54 -9.43 23.28
N SER A 275 -16.95 -8.25 23.54
CA SER A 275 -16.07 -8.05 24.71
C SER A 275 -16.74 -8.43 26.04
N ASP A 276 -18.04 -8.15 26.19
CA ASP A 276 -18.79 -8.48 27.41
C ASP A 276 -19.00 -9.99 27.57
N GLU A 277 -19.21 -10.71 26.47
CA GLU A 277 -19.36 -12.17 26.47
C GLU A 277 -18.05 -12.89 26.81
N ILE A 278 -16.92 -12.38 26.31
CA ILE A 278 -15.58 -12.91 26.63
C ILE A 278 -15.30 -12.73 28.13
N VAL A 279 -15.62 -11.56 28.69
CA VAL A 279 -15.49 -11.30 30.14
C VAL A 279 -16.43 -12.18 30.95
N ALA A 280 -17.61 -12.51 30.42
CA ALA A 280 -18.55 -13.44 31.04
C ALA A 280 -18.14 -14.93 30.92
N GLY A 281 -17.04 -15.24 30.22
CA GLY A 281 -16.46 -16.58 30.11
C GLY A 281 -16.80 -17.34 28.84
N SER A 282 -17.38 -16.70 27.82
CA SER A 282 -17.54 -17.29 26.49
C SER A 282 -16.20 -17.31 25.73
N PRO A 283 -15.95 -18.34 24.88
CA PRO A 283 -14.78 -18.33 24.00
C PRO A 283 -14.88 -17.16 22.99
N PRO A 284 -13.75 -16.57 22.58
CA PRO A 284 -13.74 -15.43 21.66
C PRO A 284 -14.26 -15.77 20.26
N ALA A 285 -14.12 -17.02 19.81
CA ALA A 285 -14.64 -17.50 18.53
C ALA A 285 -15.33 -18.85 18.67
N SER A 286 -16.38 -19.07 17.87
CA SER A 286 -17.08 -20.35 17.76
C SER A 286 -17.64 -20.55 16.35
N ALA A 287 -17.85 -21.80 15.94
CA ALA A 287 -18.65 -22.10 14.75
C ALA A 287 -20.14 -22.15 15.11
N GLU A 288 -21.02 -21.74 14.19
CA GLU A 288 -22.47 -21.79 14.38
C GLU A 288 -22.98 -23.21 14.70
N ASP A 289 -22.44 -24.22 14.03
CA ASP A 289 -22.62 -25.64 14.39
C ASP A 289 -21.28 -26.28 14.79
N PRO A 290 -20.98 -26.40 16.09
CA PRO A 290 -19.74 -27.00 16.58
C PRO A 290 -19.65 -28.51 16.33
N SER A 291 -20.73 -29.18 15.93
CA SER A 291 -20.76 -30.63 15.70
C SER A 291 -20.20 -31.03 14.33
N VAL A 292 -20.15 -30.08 13.39
CA VAL A 292 -19.60 -30.26 12.04
C VAL A 292 -18.13 -29.85 12.00
N ASP A 293 -17.30 -30.68 11.38
CA ASP A 293 -15.89 -30.36 11.13
C ASP A 293 -15.79 -29.41 9.92
N SER A 294 -15.78 -28.11 10.21
CA SER A 294 -15.84 -27.03 9.21
C SER A 294 -14.61 -26.12 9.29
N SER A 295 -14.37 -25.36 8.22
CA SER A 295 -13.27 -24.38 8.19
C SER A 295 -13.43 -23.30 9.26
N ALA A 296 -14.68 -22.87 9.52
CA ALA A 296 -15.03 -21.96 10.62
C ALA A 296 -14.66 -22.54 11.99
N LYS A 297 -14.86 -23.84 12.19
CA LYS A 297 -14.51 -24.52 13.45
C LYS A 297 -13.01 -24.58 13.67
N ASP A 298 -12.24 -25.02 12.67
CA ASP A 298 -10.78 -25.11 12.78
C ASP A 298 -10.16 -23.73 13.04
N LEU A 299 -10.65 -22.70 12.34
CA LEU A 299 -10.27 -21.31 12.58
C LEU A 299 -10.63 -20.84 14.00
N ALA A 300 -11.86 -21.11 14.47
CA ALA A 300 -12.29 -20.74 15.81
C ALA A 300 -11.43 -21.41 16.90
N ASP A 301 -11.13 -22.70 16.76
CA ASP A 301 -10.32 -23.45 17.71
C ASP A 301 -8.88 -22.89 17.80
N LYS A 302 -8.30 -22.49 16.66
CA LYS A 302 -6.98 -21.85 16.59
C LYS A 302 -6.98 -20.45 17.19
N ILE A 303 -8.00 -19.64 16.91
CA ILE A 303 -8.20 -18.32 17.53
C ILE A 303 -8.28 -18.44 19.06
N ASN A 304 -9.12 -19.35 19.55
CA ASN A 304 -9.28 -19.61 20.99
C ASN A 304 -7.95 -20.04 21.64
N THR A 305 -7.21 -20.92 20.96
CA THR A 305 -5.89 -21.37 21.44
C THR A 305 -4.89 -20.22 21.53
N LEU A 306 -4.79 -19.38 20.50
CA LEU A 306 -3.90 -18.22 20.52
C LEU A 306 -4.32 -17.21 21.60
N PHE A 307 -5.62 -16.96 21.76
CA PHE A 307 -6.13 -16.07 22.79
C PHE A 307 -5.76 -16.52 24.21
N ASP A 308 -5.87 -17.83 24.49
CA ASP A 308 -5.47 -18.42 25.78
C ASP A 308 -3.95 -18.35 25.99
N ASP A 309 -3.15 -18.53 24.94
CA ASP A 309 -1.69 -18.37 24.99
C ASP A 309 -1.29 -16.90 25.24
N LEU A 310 -1.96 -15.94 24.59
CA LEU A 310 -1.73 -14.50 24.79
C LEU A 310 -2.13 -14.03 26.18
N THR A 311 -3.25 -14.55 26.72
CA THR A 311 -3.69 -14.24 28.09
C THR A 311 -2.67 -14.73 29.11
N ARG A 312 -2.05 -15.88 28.88
CA ARG A 312 -0.97 -16.41 29.73
C ARG A 312 0.33 -15.60 29.58
N ALA A 313 0.73 -15.27 28.36
CA ALA A 313 1.94 -14.49 28.09
C ALA A 313 1.83 -13.04 28.60
N GLY A 314 0.63 -12.47 28.60
CA GLY A 314 0.38 -11.12 29.13
C GLY A 314 0.63 -10.98 30.64
N ALA A 315 0.80 -12.08 31.39
CA ALA A 315 1.18 -12.03 32.81
C ALA A 315 2.59 -11.44 33.03
N ASP A 316 3.45 -11.48 32.01
CA ASP A 316 4.82 -10.96 32.06
C ASP A 316 4.94 -9.49 31.60
N LEU A 317 3.83 -8.88 31.15
CA LEU A 317 3.80 -7.48 30.74
C LEU A 317 3.81 -6.51 31.95
N PRO A 318 4.22 -5.24 31.76
CA PRO A 318 4.10 -4.20 32.77
C PRO A 318 2.67 -4.10 33.33
N ALA A 319 2.55 -3.76 34.62
CA ALA A 319 1.26 -3.68 35.29
C ALA A 319 0.32 -2.69 34.56
N GLY A 320 -0.83 -3.19 34.09
CA GLY A 320 -1.83 -2.42 33.33
C GLY A 320 -1.80 -2.65 31.82
N SER A 321 -0.78 -3.33 31.29
CA SER A 321 -0.70 -3.69 29.87
C SER A 321 -1.23 -5.10 29.60
N LYS A 322 -1.92 -5.29 28.47
CA LYS A 322 -2.41 -6.61 28.02
C LYS A 322 -2.23 -6.77 26.52
N TYR A 323 -1.93 -7.99 26.08
CA TYR A 323 -2.04 -8.33 24.67
C TYR A 323 -3.51 -8.38 24.26
N SER A 324 -3.83 -7.78 23.12
CA SER A 324 -5.15 -7.83 22.50
C SER A 324 -5.02 -8.39 21.08
N LEU A 325 -5.83 -9.40 20.78
CA LEU A 325 -5.95 -9.96 19.43
C LEU A 325 -7.04 -9.16 18.70
N ARG A 326 -6.67 -8.49 17.60
CA ARG A 326 -7.57 -7.62 16.83
C ARG A 326 -7.71 -8.10 15.41
N ARG A 327 -8.89 -7.87 14.84
CA ARG A 327 -9.18 -8.14 13.43
C ARG A 327 -9.09 -6.84 12.64
N THR A 328 -8.27 -6.81 11.60
CA THR A 328 -8.09 -5.70 10.67
C THR A 328 -8.55 -6.10 9.26
N GLY A 329 -8.72 -5.13 8.36
CA GLY A 329 -9.07 -5.41 6.97
C GLY A 329 -7.93 -6.11 6.22
N GLY A 330 -8.25 -7.19 5.52
CA GLY A 330 -7.32 -7.90 4.65
C GLY A 330 -7.02 -7.15 3.34
N PRO A 331 -6.16 -7.71 2.49
CA PRO A 331 -5.78 -7.08 1.21
C PRO A 331 -6.98 -6.93 0.28
N ARG A 332 -7.34 -5.68 -0.04
CA ARG A 332 -8.46 -5.32 -0.92
C ARG A 332 -8.34 -5.87 -2.34
N TYR A 333 -9.50 -6.10 -2.95
CA TYR A 333 -9.66 -6.25 -4.40
C TYR A 333 -9.96 -4.89 -5.04
N TRP A 334 -9.72 -4.80 -6.33
CA TRP A 334 -9.96 -3.60 -7.12
C TRP A 334 -10.93 -3.91 -8.25
N GLU A 335 -12.01 -3.15 -8.29
CA GLU A 335 -13.00 -3.19 -9.35
C GLU A 335 -12.82 -1.93 -10.22
N PRO A 336 -12.75 -2.02 -11.56
CA PRO A 336 -12.68 -0.82 -12.38
C PRO A 336 -13.96 0.00 -12.23
N LYS A 337 -13.84 1.33 -12.22
CA LYS A 337 -15.02 2.20 -12.29
C LYS A 337 -15.66 2.11 -13.67
N ASP A 338 -16.98 2.22 -13.69
CA ASP A 338 -17.73 2.44 -14.93
C ASP A 338 -17.34 3.80 -15.52
N PRO A 339 -17.27 3.94 -16.86
CA PRO A 339 -17.02 5.22 -17.51
C PRO A 339 -18.03 6.29 -17.05
N VAL A 340 -17.57 7.52 -16.87
CA VAL A 340 -18.41 8.65 -16.45
C VAL A 340 -18.74 9.53 -17.63
N ILE A 341 -20.01 9.92 -17.75
CA ILE A 341 -20.45 10.98 -18.64
C ILE A 341 -20.72 12.24 -17.81
N LEU A 342 -20.08 13.33 -18.20
CA LEU A 342 -20.34 14.68 -17.72
C LEU A 342 -20.99 15.48 -18.84
N LEU A 343 -22.12 16.10 -18.52
CA LEU A 343 -22.83 17.02 -19.40
C LEU A 343 -22.64 18.42 -18.83
N ALA A 344 -22.15 19.34 -19.65
CA ALA A 344 -21.88 20.71 -19.24
C ALA A 344 -22.39 21.72 -20.28
N GLU A 345 -22.83 22.87 -19.77
CA GLU A 345 -23.17 24.03 -20.58
C GLU A 345 -22.78 25.33 -19.88
N THR A 346 -22.34 26.31 -20.67
CA THR A 346 -22.07 27.67 -20.22
C THR A 346 -23.26 28.54 -20.60
N ALA A 347 -23.94 29.12 -19.60
CA ALA A 347 -25.08 30.02 -19.78
C ALA A 347 -26.40 29.42 -20.34
N GLY A 348 -26.62 28.10 -20.19
CA GLY A 348 -27.91 27.42 -20.45
C GLY A 348 -28.51 26.78 -19.18
N ASP A 349 -29.76 26.29 -19.23
CA ASP A 349 -30.47 25.64 -18.11
C ASP A 349 -30.85 24.16 -18.40
N THR A 350 -30.36 23.58 -19.50
CA THR A 350 -30.61 22.20 -19.96
C THR A 350 -30.10 21.13 -18.99
N VAL A 351 -28.99 21.38 -18.31
CA VAL A 351 -28.37 20.49 -17.31
C VAL A 351 -28.25 21.19 -15.96
N LYS A 352 -29.16 22.12 -15.69
CA LYS A 352 -29.27 22.77 -14.38
C LYS A 352 -29.58 21.72 -13.31
N PRO A 353 -28.79 21.64 -12.22
CA PRO A 353 -29.10 20.75 -11.11
C PRO A 353 -30.47 21.06 -10.50
N THR A 354 -31.22 20.02 -10.14
CA THR A 354 -32.54 20.21 -9.53
C THR A 354 -32.41 20.88 -8.16
N VAL A 355 -33.27 21.88 -7.91
CA VAL A 355 -33.36 22.62 -6.65
C VAL A 355 -34.31 21.94 -5.66
N ARG A 356 -34.96 20.83 -6.06
CA ARG A 356 -36.07 20.20 -5.32
C ARG A 356 -35.72 19.70 -3.91
N HIS A 357 -34.43 19.54 -3.58
CA HIS A 357 -33.97 18.88 -2.34
C HIS A 357 -32.71 19.52 -1.69
N GLY A 358 -32.36 20.78 -1.98
CA GLY A 358 -31.16 21.46 -1.44
C GLY A 358 -31.50 22.66 -0.53
N GLN A 359 -30.60 23.03 0.39
CA GLN A 359 -30.77 24.08 1.40
C GLN A 359 -31.10 25.45 0.78
N ASP A 360 -32.27 25.96 1.13
CA ASP A 360 -32.72 27.29 0.74
C ASP A 360 -32.59 28.22 1.96
N GLY A 361 -31.46 28.91 2.11
CA GLY A 361 -31.25 30.03 3.05
C GLY A 361 -31.77 29.86 4.50
N GLN A 362 -32.02 30.98 5.19
CA GLN A 362 -32.67 30.99 6.52
C GLN A 362 -34.17 31.22 6.38
N LEU A 363 -34.98 30.33 6.96
CA LEU A 363 -36.44 30.49 7.07
C LEU A 363 -36.78 31.50 8.18
N GLU A 364 -37.46 32.60 7.82
CA GLU A 364 -37.95 33.55 8.81
C GLU A 364 -39.13 32.97 9.62
N CYS A 365 -38.88 32.73 10.91
CA CYS A 365 -39.90 32.23 11.83
C CYS A 365 -40.75 33.38 12.40
N HIS A 366 -42.06 33.19 12.44
CA HIS A 366 -43.03 34.16 12.98
C HIS A 366 -43.87 33.51 14.08
N SER A 367 -44.04 34.21 15.21
CA SER A 367 -44.93 33.76 16.29
C SER A 367 -46.36 34.23 16.03
N ILE A 368 -47.31 33.31 15.98
CA ILE A 368 -48.74 33.62 15.85
C ILE A 368 -49.44 33.18 17.13
N ALA A 369 -50.14 34.12 17.80
CA ALA A 369 -50.93 33.80 18.98
C ALA A 369 -52.36 33.42 18.56
N VAL A 370 -52.72 32.15 18.72
CA VAL A 370 -54.05 31.63 18.36
C VAL A 370 -54.55 30.69 19.46
N ASP A 371 -55.85 30.76 19.77
CA ASP A 371 -56.48 29.85 20.73
C ASP A 371 -56.73 28.48 20.09
N ASP A 372 -55.99 27.45 20.53
CA ASP A 372 -56.22 26.01 20.33
C ASP A 372 -56.47 25.55 18.87
N LEU A 373 -55.44 25.80 18.04
CA LEU A 373 -55.37 25.59 16.59
C LEU A 373 -55.70 24.16 16.11
N PHE A 374 -55.37 23.14 16.90
CA PHE A 374 -55.40 21.72 16.48
C PHE A 374 -56.31 20.82 17.32
N SER A 375 -57.21 21.39 18.12
CA SER A 375 -58.25 20.58 18.75
C SER A 375 -59.12 19.89 17.67
N THR A 376 -59.63 18.69 17.94
CA THR A 376 -60.49 17.94 16.99
C THR A 376 -61.79 18.68 16.58
N ASN A 377 -62.04 19.87 17.16
CA ASN A 377 -63.15 20.76 16.87
C ASN A 377 -62.68 22.19 16.49
N ALA A 378 -61.47 22.33 15.93
CA ALA A 378 -60.98 23.63 15.46
C ALA A 378 -62.06 24.32 14.62
N SER A 379 -62.54 25.47 15.12
CA SER A 379 -63.63 26.16 14.44
C SER A 379 -63.12 26.72 13.12
N GLN A 380 -63.99 26.77 12.11
CA GLN A 380 -63.67 27.38 10.81
C GLN A 380 -63.08 28.79 10.95
N THR A 381 -63.47 29.52 12.01
CA THR A 381 -62.97 30.85 12.37
C THR A 381 -61.50 30.87 12.81
N VAL A 382 -60.99 29.80 13.44
CA VAL A 382 -59.57 29.69 13.85
C VAL A 382 -58.69 29.44 12.62
N LEU A 383 -59.14 28.56 11.72
CA LEU A 383 -58.48 28.32 10.44
C LEU A 383 -58.50 29.57 9.56
N GLU A 384 -59.61 30.32 9.53
CA GLU A 384 -59.70 31.62 8.85
C GLU A 384 -58.75 32.66 9.46
N THR A 385 -58.56 32.66 10.79
CA THR A 385 -57.62 33.59 11.46
C THR A 385 -56.18 33.28 11.08
N VAL A 386 -55.82 31.99 11.08
CA VAL A 386 -54.49 31.51 10.69
C VAL A 386 -54.24 31.79 9.21
N ALA A 387 -55.21 31.49 8.35
CA ALA A 387 -55.14 31.80 6.91
C ALA A 387 -55.02 33.31 6.65
N ASN A 388 -55.71 34.16 7.42
CA ASN A 388 -55.59 35.62 7.29
C ASN A 388 -54.24 36.15 7.78
N GLU A 389 -53.68 35.63 8.88
CA GLU A 389 -52.33 36.03 9.34
C GLU A 389 -51.24 35.56 8.38
N ILE A 390 -51.34 34.32 7.89
CA ILE A 390 -50.49 33.82 6.81
C ILE A 390 -50.65 34.71 5.57
N GLY A 391 -51.88 35.03 5.17
CA GLY A 391 -52.17 35.94 4.07
C GLY A 391 -51.55 37.34 4.24
N ASN A 392 -51.57 37.91 5.45
CA ASN A 392 -50.94 39.19 5.74
C ASN A 392 -49.40 39.11 5.67
N LEU A 393 -48.81 38.00 6.14
CA LEU A 393 -47.37 37.74 6.02
C LEU A 393 -46.95 37.56 4.56
N ILE A 394 -47.78 36.90 3.77
CA ILE A 394 -47.61 36.74 2.32
C ILE A 394 -47.71 38.11 1.65
N ASP A 395 -48.77 38.87 1.88
CA ASP A 395 -49.03 40.19 1.30
C ASP A 395 -47.92 41.20 1.62
N ALA A 396 -47.31 41.11 2.80
CA ALA A 396 -46.15 41.91 3.19
C ALA A 396 -44.87 41.57 2.38
N LYS A 397 -44.82 40.38 1.77
CA LYS A 397 -43.73 39.89 0.93
C LYS A 397 -44.06 39.80 -0.57
N ILE A 398 -45.31 40.10 -0.97
CA ILE A 398 -45.73 40.13 -2.37
C ILE A 398 -44.86 41.12 -3.17
N GLY A 399 -44.16 40.58 -4.17
CA GLY A 399 -43.23 41.30 -5.03
C GLY A 399 -41.78 40.81 -4.96
N GLN A 400 -41.46 39.87 -4.06
CA GLN A 400 -40.15 39.20 -3.99
C GLN A 400 -40.26 37.78 -4.55
N THR A 401 -40.26 37.62 -5.87
CA THR A 401 -40.24 36.32 -6.55
C THR A 401 -38.99 35.51 -6.19
N GLY A 402 -39.16 34.24 -5.80
CA GLY A 402 -38.07 33.28 -5.57
C GLY A 402 -37.61 33.07 -4.12
N GLN A 403 -38.47 33.32 -3.12
CA GLN A 403 -38.16 33.07 -1.70
C GLN A 403 -38.61 31.69 -1.22
N ILE A 404 -37.90 31.19 -0.21
CA ILE A 404 -38.11 29.90 0.45
C ILE A 404 -39.57 29.76 0.90
N GLY A 405 -40.22 28.65 0.54
CA GLY A 405 -41.61 28.34 0.93
C GLY A 405 -42.70 28.95 0.03
N TYR A 406 -42.38 29.84 -0.90
CA TYR A 406 -43.33 30.46 -1.84
C TYR A 406 -42.91 30.22 -3.29
N THR A 407 -43.67 29.43 -4.02
CA THR A 407 -43.29 29.02 -5.38
C THR A 407 -44.36 29.40 -6.40
N ASP A 408 -43.99 30.23 -7.37
CA ASP A 408 -44.82 30.55 -8.54
C ASP A 408 -44.34 29.75 -9.77
N TRP A 409 -45.17 28.83 -10.25
CA TRP A 409 -44.95 28.07 -11.49
C TRP A 409 -45.72 28.70 -12.64
N SER A 410 -45.06 29.58 -13.39
CA SER A 410 -45.59 30.13 -14.64
C SER A 410 -45.37 29.23 -15.86
N GLU A 411 -44.47 28.26 -15.76
CA GLU A 411 -44.11 27.28 -16.79
C GLU A 411 -43.78 25.94 -16.12
N GLN A 412 -43.92 24.81 -16.83
CA GLN A 412 -43.50 23.52 -16.29
C GLN A 412 -41.97 23.45 -16.23
N PRO A 413 -41.36 23.29 -15.04
CA PRO A 413 -39.91 23.36 -14.91
C PRO A 413 -39.22 22.10 -15.44
N TRP A 414 -38.16 22.29 -16.22
CA TRP A 414 -37.26 21.22 -16.64
C TRP A 414 -36.28 20.86 -15.51
N ASN A 415 -36.34 19.60 -15.06
CA ASN A 415 -35.52 19.08 -13.96
C ASN A 415 -34.88 17.75 -14.37
N PRO A 416 -33.77 17.77 -15.11
CA PRO A 416 -33.11 16.56 -15.57
C PRO A 416 -32.51 15.81 -14.37
N PHE A 417 -32.92 14.56 -14.17
CA PHE A 417 -32.42 13.75 -13.05
C PHE A 417 -31.98 12.36 -13.47
N ARG A 418 -32.38 11.90 -14.66
CA ARG A 418 -32.04 10.57 -15.17
C ARG A 418 -31.47 10.67 -16.58
N LEU A 419 -30.39 9.94 -16.81
CA LEU A 419 -29.79 9.70 -18.13
C LEU A 419 -30.07 8.25 -18.52
N ASP A 420 -30.84 8.06 -19.59
CA ASP A 420 -30.94 6.77 -20.27
C ASP A 420 -29.85 6.74 -21.36
N TRP A 421 -29.03 5.69 -21.36
CA TRP A 421 -27.87 5.59 -22.26
C TRP A 421 -27.89 4.28 -23.05
N GLU A 422 -27.41 4.36 -24.28
CA GLU A 422 -27.17 3.24 -25.18
C GLU A 422 -25.76 3.36 -25.76
N VAL A 423 -24.91 2.39 -25.42
CA VAL A 423 -23.53 2.32 -25.88
C VAL A 423 -23.26 0.99 -26.53
N GLU A 424 -22.29 0.96 -27.43
CA GLU A 424 -21.85 -0.23 -28.13
C GLU A 424 -20.36 -0.43 -27.92
N ILE A 425 -19.93 -1.65 -27.63
CA ILE A 425 -18.50 -1.96 -27.54
C ILE A 425 -18.01 -2.48 -28.88
N ALA A 426 -16.98 -1.84 -29.41
CA ALA A 426 -16.19 -2.31 -30.54
C ALA A 426 -14.92 -3.00 -29.99
N PRO A 427 -14.93 -4.34 -29.86
CA PRO A 427 -13.78 -5.08 -29.35
C PRO A 427 -12.62 -5.06 -30.34
N LEU A 428 -11.43 -5.38 -29.85
CA LEU A 428 -10.24 -5.56 -30.69
C LEU A 428 -10.37 -6.82 -31.54
N ASN A 429 -9.91 -6.78 -32.78
CA ASN A 429 -10.06 -7.90 -33.72
C ASN A 429 -9.02 -9.03 -33.50
N GLN A 430 -7.83 -8.70 -33.04
CA GLN A 430 -6.70 -9.64 -32.93
C GLN A 430 -6.70 -10.32 -31.56
N GLY A 431 -6.69 -11.65 -31.53
CA GLY A 431 -6.63 -12.47 -30.30
C GLY A 431 -7.86 -12.41 -29.38
N SER A 432 -8.94 -11.77 -29.81
CA SER A 432 -10.20 -11.67 -29.07
C SER A 432 -11.11 -12.88 -29.30
N ASN A 433 -11.95 -13.20 -28.31
CA ASN A 433 -13.00 -14.20 -28.38
C ASN A 433 -14.09 -13.96 -29.46
N THR A 434 -14.09 -12.83 -30.17
CA THR A 434 -15.11 -12.53 -31.19
C THR A 434 -15.01 -13.36 -32.47
N ASN A 435 -13.82 -13.87 -32.82
CA ASN A 435 -13.60 -14.64 -34.06
C ASN A 435 -13.62 -16.15 -33.82
N ASP A 436 -12.84 -16.61 -32.84
CA ASP A 436 -12.61 -18.04 -32.56
C ASP A 436 -13.22 -18.52 -31.23
N LYS A 437 -14.01 -17.67 -30.55
CA LYS A 437 -14.71 -17.93 -29.27
C LYS A 437 -13.84 -18.09 -28.03
N ASP A 438 -12.53 -18.15 -28.17
CA ASP A 438 -11.57 -18.11 -27.06
C ASP A 438 -10.61 -16.93 -27.25
N TYR A 439 -10.14 -16.35 -26.15
CA TYR A 439 -9.04 -15.40 -26.15
C TYR A 439 -7.70 -16.12 -26.36
N GLU A 440 -6.80 -15.50 -27.12
CA GLU A 440 -5.41 -15.94 -27.24
C GLU A 440 -4.60 -15.51 -26.00
N GLU A 441 -3.58 -16.30 -25.60
CA GLU A 441 -2.76 -15.99 -24.42
C GLU A 441 -2.02 -14.65 -24.56
N ASP A 442 -1.63 -14.26 -25.78
CA ASP A 442 -0.94 -13.01 -26.12
C ASP A 442 -1.90 -11.88 -26.56
N PHE A 443 -3.18 -11.95 -26.15
CA PHE A 443 -4.20 -10.95 -26.50
C PHE A 443 -3.83 -9.51 -26.12
N ILE A 444 -3.18 -9.27 -24.97
CA ILE A 444 -2.86 -7.91 -24.52
C ILE A 444 -1.56 -7.42 -25.14
N THR A 445 -0.48 -8.16 -24.92
CA THR A 445 0.88 -7.86 -25.36
C THR A 445 1.51 -9.10 -25.99
N ALA A 446 2.42 -8.90 -26.93
CA ALA A 446 3.15 -9.99 -27.57
C ALA A 446 3.99 -10.74 -26.53
N LEU A 447 3.93 -12.07 -26.56
CA LEU A 447 4.69 -12.93 -25.65
C LEU A 447 6.05 -13.32 -26.27
N PRO A 448 7.03 -13.70 -25.44
CA PRO A 448 8.29 -14.24 -25.93
C PRO A 448 8.06 -15.46 -26.82
N GLY A 449 8.50 -15.38 -28.08
CA GLY A 449 8.31 -16.46 -29.06
C GLY A 449 7.03 -16.40 -29.87
N SER A 450 6.16 -15.39 -29.65
CA SER A 450 5.05 -15.07 -30.56
C SER A 450 5.57 -14.74 -31.98
N ASP A 451 4.69 -14.83 -32.98
CA ASP A 451 5.03 -14.53 -34.38
C ASP A 451 5.63 -13.11 -34.47
N PRO A 452 6.84 -12.92 -35.03
CA PRO A 452 7.44 -11.60 -35.19
C PRO A 452 6.62 -10.62 -36.06
N ALA A 453 5.65 -11.12 -36.83
CA ALA A 453 4.69 -10.31 -37.58
C ALA A 453 3.47 -9.87 -36.74
N LEU A 454 3.29 -10.42 -35.54
CA LEU A 454 2.22 -10.07 -34.61
C LEU A 454 2.46 -8.68 -34.05
N VAL A 455 1.52 -7.77 -34.28
CA VAL A 455 1.57 -6.43 -33.69
C VAL A 455 0.80 -6.51 -32.37
N PRO A 456 1.42 -6.24 -31.20
CA PRO A 456 0.70 -6.32 -29.93
C PRO A 456 -0.39 -5.26 -29.84
N ASN A 457 -1.52 -5.59 -29.21
CA ASN A 457 -2.66 -4.69 -29.04
C ASN A 457 -2.33 -3.51 -28.12
N TYR A 458 -1.56 -3.76 -27.05
CA TYR A 458 -1.12 -2.76 -26.08
C TYR A 458 0.39 -2.88 -25.82
N LYS A 459 0.96 -1.87 -25.17
CA LYS A 459 2.31 -1.88 -24.61
C LYS A 459 2.28 -1.34 -23.17
N LEU A 460 3.23 -1.74 -22.35
CA LEU A 460 3.46 -1.19 -21.01
C LEU A 460 4.84 -0.49 -20.96
N PRO A 461 4.96 0.75 -21.47
CA PRO A 461 6.19 1.52 -21.38
C PRO A 461 6.67 1.69 -19.93
N VAL A 462 7.98 1.74 -19.72
CA VAL A 462 8.65 1.71 -18.40
C VAL A 462 8.20 2.82 -17.47
N ASN A 463 7.87 4.00 -18.00
CA ASN A 463 7.49 5.17 -17.21
C ASN A 463 5.97 5.39 -17.12
N THR A 464 5.16 4.42 -17.55
CA THR A 464 3.69 4.56 -17.56
C THR A 464 3.04 3.60 -16.56
N GLN A 465 1.96 4.05 -15.92
CA GLN A 465 1.14 3.21 -15.04
C GLN A 465 0.02 2.48 -15.77
N ASP A 466 -0.40 2.97 -16.93
CA ASP A 466 -1.47 2.40 -17.75
C ASP A 466 -0.93 1.71 -19.01
N LEU A 467 -1.65 0.69 -19.47
CA LEU A 467 -1.40 0.09 -20.78
C LEU A 467 -1.75 1.08 -21.90
N VAL A 468 -0.78 1.33 -22.79
CA VAL A 468 -0.94 2.26 -23.91
C VAL A 468 -1.36 1.48 -25.16
N PRO A 469 -2.42 1.88 -25.87
CA PRO A 469 -2.87 1.18 -27.07
C PRO A 469 -1.86 1.33 -28.21
N ASN A 470 -1.65 0.26 -28.97
CA ASN A 470 -0.85 0.31 -30.17
C ASN A 470 -1.71 0.78 -31.35
N LEU A 471 -1.51 2.02 -31.79
CA LEU A 471 -2.31 2.68 -32.84
C LEU A 471 -2.36 1.90 -34.18
N GLN A 472 -1.42 0.99 -34.43
CA GLN A 472 -1.42 0.15 -35.63
C GLN A 472 -2.33 -1.09 -35.53
N ALA A 473 -2.68 -1.51 -34.31
CA ALA A 473 -3.55 -2.65 -34.02
C ALA A 473 -5.05 -2.27 -33.92
N ILE A 474 -5.36 -0.98 -33.77
CA ILE A 474 -6.74 -0.47 -33.68
C ILE A 474 -7.38 -0.51 -35.08
N ALA A 475 -7.74 -1.72 -35.53
CA ALA A 475 -8.32 -1.96 -36.83
C ALA A 475 -9.85 -2.07 -36.74
N THR A 476 -10.51 -1.18 -37.49
CA THR A 476 -11.75 -1.40 -38.26
C THR A 476 -12.97 -1.98 -37.52
N TYR A 477 -13.99 -1.13 -37.33
CA TYR A 477 -15.36 -1.50 -36.92
C TYR A 477 -15.95 -2.56 -37.87
N PRO A 478 -16.11 -3.84 -37.46
CA PRO A 478 -16.51 -4.91 -38.38
C PRO A 478 -18.00 -4.87 -38.75
N GLY A 479 -18.81 -4.03 -38.10
CA GLY A 479 -20.26 -3.93 -38.36
C GLY A 479 -21.02 -5.26 -38.21
N ARG A 480 -20.44 -6.26 -37.52
CA ARG A 480 -21.17 -7.44 -37.07
C ARG A 480 -21.93 -7.10 -35.79
N ASN A 481 -23.05 -7.81 -35.58
CA ASN A 481 -24.11 -7.54 -34.58
C ASN A 481 -23.69 -6.60 -33.44
N PRO A 482 -24.33 -5.44 -33.30
CA PRO A 482 -23.89 -4.44 -32.33
C PRO A 482 -24.05 -4.99 -30.91
N ASN A 483 -22.98 -4.97 -30.14
CA ASN A 483 -22.99 -5.25 -28.70
C ASN A 483 -23.56 -4.06 -27.95
N ILE A 484 -24.87 -3.92 -28.04
CA ILE A 484 -25.59 -2.79 -27.46
C ILE A 484 -25.85 -3.06 -25.98
N TYR A 485 -25.26 -2.21 -25.16
CA TYR A 485 -25.52 -2.12 -23.74
C TYR A 485 -26.40 -0.92 -23.45
N VAL A 486 -27.39 -1.13 -22.60
CA VAL A 486 -28.34 -0.10 -22.20
C VAL A 486 -28.44 -0.03 -20.70
N GLY A 487 -28.45 1.19 -20.18
CA GLY A 487 -28.58 1.42 -18.76
C GLY A 487 -29.24 2.74 -18.44
N LYS A 488 -29.39 2.98 -17.13
CA LYS A 488 -30.03 4.17 -16.58
C LYS A 488 -29.20 4.67 -15.42
N SER A 489 -28.85 5.95 -15.46
CA SER A 489 -28.00 6.59 -14.47
C SER A 489 -28.72 7.80 -13.87
N LEU A 490 -28.59 8.01 -12.56
CA LEU A 490 -29.13 9.20 -11.88
C LEU A 490 -28.11 10.32 -11.92
N LEU A 491 -28.46 11.47 -12.51
CA LEU A 491 -27.56 12.60 -12.71
C LEU A 491 -27.34 13.38 -11.41
N THR A 492 -26.09 13.79 -11.15
CA THR A 492 -25.73 14.55 -9.95
C THR A 492 -24.78 15.73 -10.25
N PRO A 493 -24.81 16.81 -9.47
CA PRO A 493 -23.85 17.92 -9.59
C PRO A 493 -22.57 17.70 -8.77
N GLN A 494 -22.27 16.47 -8.33
CA GLN A 494 -21.25 16.23 -7.31
C GLN A 494 -19.83 16.62 -7.77
N ALA A 495 -19.49 16.43 -9.04
CA ALA A 495 -18.20 16.83 -9.59
C ALA A 495 -17.92 18.34 -9.40
N LYS A 496 -18.95 19.18 -9.65
CA LYS A 496 -18.91 20.64 -9.44
C LYS A 496 -18.63 20.97 -7.98
N ARG A 497 -19.42 20.38 -7.08
CA ARG A 497 -19.33 20.65 -5.62
C ARG A 497 -17.95 20.27 -5.10
N ASN A 498 -17.46 19.09 -5.46
CA ASN A 498 -16.15 18.62 -5.05
C ASN A 498 -15.03 19.52 -5.59
N MET A 499 -15.08 19.95 -6.86
CA MET A 499 -14.03 20.86 -7.40
C MET A 499 -14.01 22.17 -6.65
N LEU A 500 -15.20 22.74 -6.45
CA LEU A 500 -15.35 24.03 -5.82
C LEU A 500 -14.85 23.99 -4.39
N GLU A 501 -15.28 23.00 -3.60
CA GLU A 501 -14.82 22.81 -2.23
C GLU A 501 -13.29 22.66 -2.15
N ARG A 502 -12.68 21.84 -3.01
CA ARG A 502 -11.22 21.66 -3.06
C ARG A 502 -10.48 22.94 -3.43
N ALA A 503 -10.94 23.64 -4.46
CA ALA A 503 -10.36 24.92 -4.87
C ALA A 503 -10.51 25.97 -3.76
N GLU A 504 -11.64 26.03 -3.07
CA GLU A 504 -11.89 26.95 -1.96
C GLU A 504 -10.99 26.67 -0.76
N ILE A 505 -10.87 25.41 -0.34
CA ILE A 505 -9.98 25.01 0.77
C ILE A 505 -8.54 25.42 0.43
N TYR A 506 -8.07 25.07 -0.77
CA TYR A 506 -6.71 25.38 -1.20
C TYR A 506 -6.44 26.89 -1.27
N LEU A 507 -7.37 27.68 -1.84
CA LEU A 507 -7.24 29.14 -1.90
C LEU A 507 -7.33 29.78 -0.52
N LYS A 508 -8.19 29.28 0.37
CA LYS A 508 -8.26 29.76 1.76
C LYS A 508 -6.92 29.53 2.47
N GLU A 509 -6.33 28.36 2.33
CA GLU A 509 -5.07 28.03 3.00
C GLU A 509 -3.86 28.76 2.39
N LYS A 510 -3.70 28.76 1.06
CA LYS A 510 -2.50 29.29 0.40
C LYS A 510 -2.57 30.77 0.05
N VAL A 511 -3.76 31.38 0.01
CA VAL A 511 -3.95 32.80 -0.35
C VAL A 511 -4.56 33.58 0.80
N MET A 512 -5.74 33.19 1.30
CA MET A 512 -6.45 33.97 2.32
C MET A 512 -5.70 34.00 3.66
N VAL A 513 -5.22 32.86 4.16
CA VAL A 513 -4.50 32.81 5.45
C VAL A 513 -3.22 33.67 5.41
N PRO A 514 -2.32 33.55 4.41
CA PRO A 514 -1.18 34.45 4.30
C PRO A 514 -1.55 35.94 4.17
N PHE A 515 -2.63 36.26 3.46
CA PHE A 515 -3.12 37.63 3.33
C PHE A 515 -3.58 38.22 4.68
N LEU A 516 -4.31 37.44 5.48
CA LEU A 516 -4.83 37.83 6.79
C LEU A 516 -3.77 37.83 7.90
N GLN A 517 -2.68 37.07 7.73
CA GLN A 517 -1.54 37.08 8.65
C GLN A 517 -0.75 38.39 8.62
N ASP A 518 -0.88 39.20 7.56
CA ASP A 518 -0.28 40.53 7.51
C ASP A 518 -1.02 41.49 8.46
N PRO A 519 -0.33 42.18 9.39
CA PRO A 519 -0.95 43.13 10.31
C PRO A 519 -1.74 44.26 9.63
N ALA A 520 -1.46 44.59 8.37
CA ALA A 520 -2.19 45.61 7.61
C ALA A 520 -3.63 45.18 7.25
N ASN A 521 -3.90 43.87 7.20
CA ASN A 521 -5.19 43.29 6.80
C ASN A 521 -5.94 42.65 7.98
N ALA A 522 -5.47 42.88 9.20
CA ALA A 522 -6.03 42.24 10.41
C ALA A 522 -7.48 42.65 10.73
N ASP A 523 -8.03 43.70 10.12
CA ASP A 523 -9.43 44.14 10.27
C ASP A 523 -10.27 43.85 9.00
N HIS A 524 -9.77 43.03 8.07
CA HIS A 524 -10.44 42.75 6.80
C HIS A 524 -11.71 41.91 7.02
N PRO A 525 -12.84 42.18 6.33
CA PRO A 525 -14.12 41.46 6.53
C PRO A 525 -14.03 39.94 6.31
N ALA A 526 -13.06 39.48 5.53
CA ALA A 526 -12.79 38.05 5.33
C ALA A 526 -12.27 37.31 6.58
N GLN A 527 -11.98 38.01 7.67
CA GLN A 527 -11.59 37.42 8.95
C GLN A 527 -12.80 37.00 9.80
N ASP A 528 -13.99 37.53 9.53
CA ASP A 528 -15.22 37.11 10.22
C ASP A 528 -15.64 35.73 9.72
N GLU A 529 -15.69 34.75 10.62
CA GLU A 529 -16.11 33.37 10.31
C GLU A 529 -17.54 33.31 9.75
N ASN A 530 -18.37 34.33 9.98
CA ASN A 530 -19.73 34.42 9.47
C ASN A 530 -19.85 35.14 8.11
N TYR A 531 -18.73 35.52 7.48
CA TYR A 531 -18.76 36.20 6.18
C TYR A 531 -19.12 35.21 5.06
N GLU A 532 -20.24 35.44 4.37
CA GLU A 532 -20.84 34.49 3.41
C GLU A 532 -19.90 34.03 2.26
N ASN A 533 -18.95 34.88 1.82
CA ASN A 533 -17.97 34.49 0.80
C ASN A 533 -16.66 35.29 0.90
N PRO A 534 -15.66 34.85 1.69
CA PRO A 534 -14.40 35.57 1.84
C PRO A 534 -13.57 35.63 0.55
N LEU A 535 -13.76 34.67 -0.37
CA LEU A 535 -13.07 34.61 -1.66
C LEU A 535 -13.64 35.57 -2.70
N GLN A 536 -14.68 36.36 -2.38
CA GLN A 536 -15.13 37.46 -3.23
C GLN A 536 -14.01 38.51 -3.46
N HIS A 537 -13.08 38.64 -2.50
CA HIS A 537 -11.93 39.56 -2.58
C HIS A 537 -10.65 38.89 -3.10
N LEU A 538 -10.75 37.71 -3.74
CA LEU A 538 -9.58 36.93 -4.17
C LEU A 538 -8.61 37.72 -5.06
N ASP A 539 -9.11 38.55 -5.97
CA ASP A 539 -8.26 39.38 -6.84
C ASP A 539 -7.47 40.44 -6.06
N GLU A 540 -8.06 41.00 -5.01
CA GLU A 540 -7.38 41.93 -4.10
C GLU A 540 -6.29 41.20 -3.31
N MET A 541 -6.61 40.02 -2.77
CA MET A 541 -5.68 39.19 -1.99
C MET A 541 -4.46 38.77 -2.82
N LEU A 542 -4.69 38.30 -4.06
CA LEU A 542 -3.62 37.91 -4.99
C LEU A 542 -2.74 39.11 -5.38
N ALA A 543 -3.36 40.27 -5.63
CA ALA A 543 -2.63 41.50 -5.93
C ALA A 543 -1.75 41.97 -4.76
N PHE A 544 -2.18 41.74 -3.52
CA PHE A 544 -1.42 42.06 -2.30
C PHE A 544 -0.21 41.15 -2.08
N LEU A 545 -0.39 39.82 -2.21
CA LEU A 545 0.67 38.83 -1.96
C LEU A 545 1.79 38.86 -3.02
N GLY A 546 1.48 39.32 -4.23
CA GLY A 546 2.44 39.46 -5.33
C GLY A 546 2.88 38.13 -5.95
N SER A 547 3.80 38.24 -6.93
CA SER A 547 4.15 37.17 -7.87
C SER A 547 4.53 35.79 -7.29
N PRO A 548 5.33 35.65 -6.22
CA PRO A 548 5.78 34.31 -5.78
C PRO A 548 4.64 33.37 -5.39
N ILE A 549 3.54 33.92 -4.85
CA ILE A 549 2.35 33.16 -4.45
C ILE A 549 1.29 33.24 -5.55
N ALA A 550 1.05 34.44 -6.10
CA ALA A 550 0.00 34.65 -7.10
C ALA A 550 0.29 33.94 -8.44
N ASP A 551 1.56 33.83 -8.83
CA ASP A 551 1.98 33.14 -10.06
C ASP A 551 2.29 31.65 -9.82
N GLY A 552 2.02 31.14 -8.61
CA GLY A 552 2.18 29.73 -8.29
C GLY A 552 1.27 28.85 -9.16
N PRO A 553 1.78 27.78 -9.80
CA PRO A 553 1.03 27.03 -10.83
C PRO A 553 -0.30 26.45 -10.32
N MET A 554 -0.31 25.93 -9.09
CA MET A 554 -1.51 25.41 -8.45
C MET A 554 -2.46 26.50 -7.96
N VAL A 555 -1.96 27.66 -7.53
CA VAL A 555 -2.80 28.82 -7.15
C VAL A 555 -3.50 29.38 -8.37
N VAL A 556 -2.79 29.47 -9.49
CA VAL A 556 -3.37 29.88 -10.78
C VAL A 556 -4.44 28.89 -11.23
N ALA A 557 -4.17 27.58 -11.18
CA ALA A 557 -5.16 26.56 -11.52
C ALA A 557 -6.40 26.66 -10.62
N ALA A 558 -6.25 26.69 -9.29
CA ALA A 558 -7.37 26.80 -8.36
C ALA A 558 -8.19 28.08 -8.58
N THR A 559 -7.52 29.21 -8.85
CA THR A 559 -8.18 30.49 -9.16
C THR A 559 -8.98 30.40 -10.45
N LYS A 560 -8.41 29.83 -11.51
CA LYS A 560 -9.09 29.66 -12.80
C LYS A 560 -10.31 28.74 -12.67
N ALA A 561 -10.18 27.61 -11.97
CA ALA A 561 -11.28 26.69 -11.70
C ALA A 561 -12.40 27.37 -10.91
N TYR A 562 -12.07 28.03 -9.78
CA TYR A 562 -13.03 28.76 -8.96
C TYR A 562 -13.79 29.83 -9.76
N LYS A 563 -13.07 30.66 -10.52
CA LYS A 563 -13.70 31.71 -11.34
C LYS A 563 -14.58 31.14 -12.45
N SER A 564 -14.14 30.09 -13.15
CA SER A 564 -14.95 29.46 -14.20
C SER A 564 -16.24 28.88 -13.63
N ILE A 565 -16.17 28.19 -12.49
CA ILE A 565 -17.33 27.56 -11.85
C ILE A 565 -18.30 28.60 -11.25
N VAL A 566 -17.79 29.61 -10.54
CA VAL A 566 -18.60 30.60 -9.80
C VAL A 566 -19.08 31.74 -10.70
N ALA A 567 -18.20 32.33 -11.51
CA ALA A 567 -18.55 33.48 -12.35
C ALA A 567 -19.21 33.09 -13.68
N GLY A 568 -18.94 31.88 -14.19
CA GLY A 568 -19.46 31.40 -15.47
C GLY A 568 -20.91 30.90 -15.45
N ASN A 569 -21.55 30.84 -14.27
CA ASN A 569 -22.85 30.16 -14.08
C ASN A 569 -22.87 28.76 -14.73
N LEU A 570 -21.78 28.01 -14.51
CA LEU A 570 -21.57 26.70 -15.13
C LEU A 570 -22.59 25.70 -14.59
N ASN A 571 -23.45 25.18 -15.47
CA ASN A 571 -24.37 24.10 -15.16
C ASN A 571 -23.77 22.79 -15.64
N LEU A 572 -23.68 21.81 -14.73
CA LEU A 572 -23.13 20.51 -15.04
C LEU A 572 -23.81 19.41 -14.25
N LEU A 573 -23.96 18.27 -14.90
CA LEU A 573 -24.42 17.02 -14.33
C LEU A 573 -23.52 15.90 -14.79
N SER A 574 -23.06 15.08 -13.85
CA SER A 574 -22.26 13.90 -14.17
C SER A 574 -22.80 12.66 -13.48
N GLN A 575 -22.63 11.53 -14.15
CA GLN A 575 -22.82 10.22 -13.52
C GLN A 575 -22.05 9.11 -14.27
N ALA A 576 -21.63 8.11 -13.53
CA ALA A 576 -21.12 6.85 -14.08
C ALA A 576 -22.20 6.10 -14.89
N LEU A 577 -21.76 5.38 -15.92
CA LEU A 577 -22.58 4.44 -16.68
C LEU A 577 -22.79 3.15 -15.86
N ASN A 578 -23.46 3.27 -14.71
CA ASN A 578 -23.60 2.20 -13.73
C ASN A 578 -24.07 0.88 -14.36
N GLY A 579 -23.31 -0.18 -14.09
CA GLY A 579 -23.55 -1.52 -14.62
C GLY A 579 -22.97 -1.73 -16.02
N PHE A 580 -22.12 -0.83 -16.52
CA PHE A 580 -21.39 -1.03 -17.78
C PHE A 580 -20.45 -2.23 -17.68
N ASN A 581 -19.61 -2.29 -16.65
CA ASN A 581 -18.70 -3.42 -16.44
C ASN A 581 -19.46 -4.74 -16.17
N ASP A 582 -20.57 -4.69 -15.41
CA ASP A 582 -21.47 -5.84 -15.22
C ASP A 582 -22.02 -6.36 -16.56
N ALA A 583 -22.43 -5.45 -17.45
CA ALA A 583 -23.00 -5.81 -18.74
C ALA A 583 -21.95 -6.49 -19.64
N MET A 584 -20.67 -6.14 -19.51
CA MET A 584 -19.57 -6.81 -20.22
C MET A 584 -19.42 -8.29 -19.81
N ILE A 585 -19.79 -8.67 -18.60
CA ILE A 585 -19.87 -10.07 -18.14
C ILE A 585 -21.29 -10.63 -18.22
N GLN A 586 -22.15 -10.02 -19.06
CA GLN A 586 -23.55 -10.39 -19.31
C GLN A 586 -24.42 -10.39 -18.05
N LEU A 587 -24.18 -9.46 -17.13
CA LEU A 587 -24.99 -9.24 -15.94
C LEU A 587 -25.63 -7.85 -15.98
N ARG A 588 -26.81 -7.71 -15.37
CA ARG A 588 -27.52 -6.43 -15.27
C ARG A 588 -28.09 -6.24 -13.89
N GLN A 589 -27.69 -5.14 -13.26
CA GLN A 589 -28.32 -4.68 -12.04
C GLN A 589 -29.76 -4.21 -12.33
N SER A 590 -30.74 -4.82 -11.65
CA SER A 590 -32.15 -4.46 -11.81
C SER A 590 -32.96 -4.89 -10.59
N TYR A 591 -34.11 -4.25 -10.37
CA TYR A 591 -35.02 -4.67 -9.31
C TYR A 591 -35.57 -6.07 -9.61
N GLN A 592 -35.26 -7.02 -8.75
CA GLN A 592 -35.70 -8.41 -8.87
C GLN A 592 -36.81 -8.71 -7.88
N LEU A 593 -37.72 -9.60 -8.28
CA LEU A 593 -38.67 -10.22 -7.35
C LEU A 593 -37.97 -11.36 -6.59
N PRO A 594 -38.42 -11.70 -5.37
CA PRO A 594 -37.93 -12.88 -4.67
C PRO A 594 -38.09 -14.15 -5.52
N ILE A 595 -37.16 -15.09 -5.36
CA ILE A 595 -37.18 -16.38 -6.07
C ILE A 595 -38.43 -17.15 -5.66
N ALA A 596 -39.40 -17.23 -6.57
CA ALA A 596 -40.64 -17.96 -6.37
C ALA A 596 -41.29 -18.30 -7.72
N ASP A 597 -41.86 -19.51 -7.82
CA ASP A 597 -42.77 -19.90 -8.91
C ASP A 597 -44.16 -20.20 -8.34
N PRO A 598 -45.02 -19.18 -8.17
CA PRO A 598 -46.35 -19.36 -7.58
C PRO A 598 -47.35 -20.07 -8.50
N ILE A 599 -47.05 -20.18 -9.81
CA ILE A 599 -47.92 -20.79 -10.81
C ILE A 599 -47.42 -22.17 -11.27
N GLY A 600 -46.20 -22.56 -10.89
CA GLY A 600 -45.59 -23.85 -11.19
C GLY A 600 -46.33 -25.05 -10.63
N PHE A 601 -46.13 -26.21 -11.25
CA PHE A 601 -46.68 -27.48 -10.76
C PHE A 601 -46.04 -27.86 -9.42
N LYS A 602 -46.80 -28.57 -8.57
CA LYS A 602 -46.36 -29.00 -7.23
C LYS A 602 -45.04 -29.78 -7.21
N ASP A 603 -44.72 -30.48 -8.29
CA ASP A 603 -43.50 -31.30 -8.38
C ASP A 603 -42.23 -30.44 -8.57
N TYR A 604 -42.34 -29.22 -9.09
CA TYR A 604 -41.22 -28.28 -9.31
C TYR A 604 -41.08 -27.21 -8.22
N GLN A 605 -42.09 -27.06 -7.35
CA GLN A 605 -42.04 -26.10 -6.23
C GLN A 605 -40.90 -26.38 -5.24
N PRO A 606 -40.63 -27.64 -4.82
CA PRO A 606 -39.51 -27.93 -3.91
C PRO A 606 -38.15 -27.55 -4.48
N PHE A 607 -37.95 -27.68 -5.79
CA PHE A 607 -36.73 -27.24 -6.46
C PHE A 607 -36.56 -25.72 -6.34
N THR A 608 -37.61 -24.95 -6.62
CA THR A 608 -37.57 -23.48 -6.51
C THR A 608 -37.37 -23.01 -5.07
N GLU A 609 -37.99 -23.67 -4.09
CA GLU A 609 -37.78 -23.40 -2.65
C GLU A 609 -36.32 -23.66 -2.24
N ALA A 610 -35.72 -24.77 -2.69
CA ALA A 610 -34.32 -25.08 -2.42
C ALA A 610 -33.35 -24.09 -3.08
N VAL A 611 -33.67 -23.59 -4.29
CA VAL A 611 -32.90 -22.53 -4.94
C VAL A 611 -33.00 -21.22 -4.14
N ALA A 612 -34.20 -20.87 -3.66
CA ALA A 612 -34.41 -19.67 -2.85
C ALA A 612 -33.59 -19.70 -1.55
N GLU A 613 -33.56 -20.84 -0.85
CA GLU A 613 -32.77 -21.02 0.38
C GLU A 613 -31.26 -20.92 0.14
N LEU A 614 -30.75 -21.48 -0.97
CA LEU A 614 -29.31 -21.48 -1.26
C LEU A 614 -28.80 -20.16 -1.87
N ALA A 615 -29.64 -19.42 -2.58
CA ALA A 615 -29.26 -18.20 -3.27
C ALA A 615 -29.56 -16.91 -2.49
N ASP A 616 -30.13 -17.00 -1.26
CA ASP A 616 -30.82 -15.95 -0.46
C ASP A 616 -30.12 -14.57 -0.32
N ALA A 617 -28.87 -14.42 -0.77
CA ALA A 617 -28.11 -13.16 -0.77
C ALA A 617 -27.60 -12.69 -2.16
N SER A 618 -27.85 -13.41 -3.25
CA SER A 618 -27.22 -13.20 -4.57
C SER A 618 -28.17 -12.75 -5.69
N THR A 619 -29.38 -12.27 -5.37
CA THR A 619 -30.46 -11.99 -6.35
C THR A 619 -30.45 -10.58 -6.96
N TRP A 620 -29.33 -9.86 -6.92
CA TRP A 620 -29.27 -8.44 -7.31
C TRP A 620 -28.77 -8.21 -8.75
N LEU A 621 -28.21 -9.25 -9.40
CA LEU A 621 -27.75 -9.24 -10.79
C LEU A 621 -28.54 -10.25 -11.63
N ALA A 622 -29.15 -9.80 -12.72
CA ALA A 622 -29.84 -10.68 -13.67
C ALA A 622 -28.96 -10.98 -14.90
N PRO A 623 -28.94 -12.22 -15.42
CA PRO A 623 -28.16 -12.55 -16.60
C PRO A 623 -28.76 -11.95 -17.87
N GLN A 624 -27.91 -11.57 -18.82
CA GLN A 624 -28.24 -11.07 -20.14
C GLN A 624 -27.74 -12.04 -21.23
N PRO A 625 -28.44 -13.17 -21.48
CA PRO A 625 -27.94 -14.25 -22.33
C PRO A 625 -27.90 -13.92 -23.85
N LEU A 626 -28.22 -12.67 -24.22
CA LEU A 626 -28.27 -12.19 -25.61
C LEU A 626 -27.17 -11.16 -25.93
N THR A 627 -26.41 -10.69 -24.94
CA THR A 627 -25.24 -9.81 -25.14
C THR A 627 -23.97 -10.64 -25.27
N ASP A 628 -22.91 -10.10 -25.87
CA ASP A 628 -21.63 -10.82 -25.95
C ASP A 628 -20.86 -10.74 -24.63
N PHE A 629 -20.10 -11.80 -24.35
CA PHE A 629 -19.22 -11.90 -23.19
C PHE A 629 -17.87 -11.23 -23.47
N ASN A 630 -17.51 -10.21 -22.70
CA ASN A 630 -16.29 -9.42 -22.84
C ASN A 630 -15.64 -9.14 -21.47
N PRO A 631 -15.10 -10.15 -20.76
CA PRO A 631 -14.58 -9.99 -19.39
C PRO A 631 -13.35 -9.06 -19.28
N ILE A 632 -12.68 -8.77 -20.40
CA ILE A 632 -11.56 -7.83 -20.47
C ILE A 632 -12.00 -6.57 -21.22
N ARG A 633 -12.16 -5.47 -20.50
CA ARG A 633 -12.54 -4.15 -21.03
C ARG A 633 -11.43 -3.59 -21.91
N THR A 634 -11.59 -3.70 -23.21
CA THR A 634 -10.63 -3.24 -24.24
C THR A 634 -11.38 -2.71 -25.47
N GLY A 635 -10.65 -2.13 -26.43
CA GLY A 635 -11.22 -1.60 -27.65
C GLY A 635 -11.86 -0.23 -27.45
N GLN A 636 -12.97 0.03 -28.16
CA GLN A 636 -13.62 1.34 -28.16
C GLN A 636 -15.08 1.25 -27.69
N MET A 637 -15.51 2.22 -26.90
CA MET A 637 -16.92 2.44 -26.58
C MET A 637 -17.51 3.44 -27.56
N VAL A 638 -18.57 3.04 -28.25
CA VAL A 638 -19.30 3.82 -29.24
C VAL A 638 -20.62 4.29 -28.62
N ILE A 639 -20.85 5.59 -28.55
CA ILE A 639 -22.11 6.12 -28.01
C ILE A 639 -23.16 6.15 -29.13
N ASN A 640 -24.23 5.37 -28.95
CA ASN A 640 -25.33 5.31 -29.91
C ASN A 640 -26.42 6.34 -29.57
N GLN A 641 -26.80 6.45 -28.29
CA GLN A 641 -27.85 7.37 -27.85
C GLN A 641 -27.67 7.78 -26.38
N LEU A 642 -27.90 9.06 -26.10
CA LEU A 642 -28.03 9.60 -24.75
C LEU A 642 -29.37 10.34 -24.65
N ARG A 643 -30.14 10.05 -23.60
CA ARG A 643 -31.48 10.63 -23.39
C ARG A 643 -31.61 11.17 -21.97
N LEU A 644 -31.82 12.48 -21.86
CA LEU A 644 -32.18 13.14 -20.61
C LEU A 644 -33.66 12.96 -20.32
N VAL A 645 -33.97 12.60 -19.08
CA VAL A 645 -35.34 12.46 -18.58
C VAL A 645 -35.53 13.31 -17.34
N ASP A 646 -36.57 14.14 -17.36
CA ASP A 646 -36.94 15.00 -16.25
C ASP A 646 -37.85 14.33 -15.22
N THR A 647 -38.07 14.99 -14.09
CA THR A 647 -38.93 14.49 -13.00
C THR A 647 -40.40 14.27 -13.38
N PHE A 648 -40.86 14.83 -14.50
CA PHE A 648 -42.21 14.66 -15.04
C PHE A 648 -42.28 13.59 -16.15
N GLY A 649 -41.16 12.94 -16.48
CA GLY A 649 -41.07 11.91 -17.50
C GLY A 649 -40.91 12.45 -18.93
N LEU A 650 -40.68 13.74 -19.11
CA LEU A 650 -40.33 14.31 -20.41
C LEU A 650 -38.90 13.90 -20.77
N ALA A 651 -38.74 13.41 -21.99
CA ALA A 651 -37.47 12.94 -22.50
C ALA A 651 -36.94 13.83 -23.64
N ARG A 652 -35.61 14.00 -23.67
CA ARG A 652 -34.88 14.70 -24.73
C ARG A 652 -33.63 13.91 -25.11
N ASP A 653 -33.53 13.59 -26.39
CA ASP A 653 -32.35 12.92 -26.96
C ASP A 653 -31.27 13.96 -27.22
N ILE A 654 -30.04 13.69 -26.75
CA ILE A 654 -28.87 14.52 -27.01
C ILE A 654 -28.36 14.17 -28.42
N ASP A 655 -28.24 15.18 -29.28
CA ASP A 655 -27.74 15.02 -30.64
C ASP A 655 -26.21 15.15 -30.64
N LEU A 656 -25.52 14.05 -30.93
CA LEU A 656 -24.06 13.95 -30.91
C LEU A 656 -23.39 14.45 -32.21
N GLY A 657 -24.12 15.18 -33.06
CA GLY A 657 -23.68 15.57 -34.41
C GLY A 657 -22.55 16.60 -34.49
N LYS A 658 -22.18 17.27 -33.39
CA LYS A 658 -21.13 18.31 -33.33
C LYS A 658 -19.91 17.82 -32.53
N MET A 659 -18.84 17.45 -33.23
CA MET A 659 -17.62 16.88 -32.64
C MET A 659 -16.84 17.85 -31.74
N ASP A 660 -16.95 19.17 -31.94
CA ASP A 660 -16.29 20.18 -31.09
C ASP A 660 -16.83 20.19 -29.65
N ARG A 661 -17.88 19.42 -29.38
CA ARG A 661 -18.55 19.35 -28.08
C ARG A 661 -18.41 18.01 -27.38
N VAL A 662 -17.72 17.05 -27.99
CA VAL A 662 -17.49 15.75 -27.35
C VAL A 662 -16.02 15.58 -27.02
N LEU A 663 -15.74 15.51 -25.72
CA LEU A 663 -14.40 15.45 -25.16
C LEU A 663 -14.22 14.11 -24.43
N ALA A 664 -12.98 13.62 -24.36
CA ALA A 664 -12.66 12.45 -23.56
C ALA A 664 -11.31 12.60 -22.86
N THR A 665 -11.16 11.91 -21.73
CA THR A 665 -9.86 11.76 -21.08
C THR A 665 -8.94 10.87 -21.94
N GLY A 666 -7.69 11.31 -22.13
CA GLY A 666 -6.70 10.55 -22.91
C GLY A 666 -6.81 10.84 -24.40
N THR A 667 -7.07 9.81 -25.22
CA THR A 667 -7.18 9.96 -26.68
C THR A 667 -8.43 10.75 -27.05
N SER A 668 -8.30 11.69 -28.00
CA SER A 668 -9.45 12.43 -28.54
C SER A 668 -10.47 11.46 -29.15
N PRO A 669 -11.79 11.69 -28.95
CA PRO A 669 -12.84 10.88 -29.56
C PRO A 669 -12.70 10.81 -31.09
N SER A 670 -13.04 9.66 -31.67
CA SER A 670 -12.94 9.42 -33.10
C SER A 670 -14.32 9.26 -33.75
N LEU A 671 -14.39 9.61 -35.04
CA LEU A 671 -15.58 9.50 -35.88
C LEU A 671 -15.65 8.12 -36.53
N LEU A 672 -16.65 7.32 -36.18
CA LEU A 672 -17.02 6.14 -36.94
C LEU A 672 -18.16 6.50 -37.90
N THR A 673 -17.97 6.26 -39.19
CA THR A 673 -19.00 6.48 -40.21
C THR A 673 -19.60 5.14 -40.60
N ASP A 674 -20.81 4.84 -40.12
CA ASP A 674 -21.60 3.67 -40.57
C ASP A 674 -22.87 4.17 -41.27
N LYS A 675 -23.04 3.80 -42.55
CA LYS A 675 -24.28 3.95 -43.34
C LYS A 675 -25.08 5.24 -43.05
N GLU A 676 -24.46 6.39 -43.27
CA GLU A 676 -25.04 7.74 -43.13
C GLU A 676 -25.22 8.30 -41.71
N LYS A 677 -24.86 7.56 -40.65
CA LYS A 677 -24.79 8.08 -39.28
C LYS A 677 -23.36 8.21 -38.78
N THR A 678 -23.04 9.38 -38.26
CA THR A 678 -21.80 9.65 -37.55
C THR A 678 -21.93 9.16 -36.11
N LYS A 679 -21.10 8.18 -35.71
CA LYS A 679 -21.02 7.71 -34.32
C LYS A 679 -19.72 8.19 -33.67
N ILE A 680 -19.76 8.42 -32.36
CA ILE A 680 -18.61 8.82 -31.56
C ILE A 680 -18.02 7.60 -30.88
N ALA A 681 -16.73 7.36 -31.07
CA ALA A 681 -15.99 6.29 -30.41
C ALA A 681 -14.93 6.86 -29.47
N VAL A 682 -14.85 6.29 -28.26
CA VAL A 682 -13.86 6.62 -27.24
C VAL A 682 -13.08 5.37 -26.88
N ASP A 683 -11.76 5.49 -26.81
CA ASP A 683 -10.89 4.37 -26.44
C ASP A 683 -11.10 4.00 -24.97
N LEU A 684 -11.25 2.70 -24.69
CA LEU A 684 -11.35 2.18 -23.34
C LEU A 684 -9.97 1.80 -22.80
N THR A 685 -9.74 2.12 -21.53
CA THR A 685 -8.56 1.64 -20.81
C THR A 685 -8.69 0.14 -20.51
N PRO A 686 -7.64 -0.67 -20.79
CA PRO A 686 -7.60 -2.10 -20.48
C PRO A 686 -7.87 -2.38 -19.01
N ARG A 687 -8.95 -3.09 -18.69
CA ARG A 687 -9.28 -3.50 -17.31
C ARG A 687 -9.94 -4.88 -17.29
N LEU A 688 -9.81 -5.59 -16.17
CA LEU A 688 -10.64 -6.77 -15.88
C LEU A 688 -12.00 -6.30 -15.35
N ALA A 689 -13.10 -6.68 -16.01
CA ALA A 689 -14.44 -6.26 -15.60
C ALA A 689 -14.81 -6.81 -14.22
N GLN A 690 -14.34 -8.03 -13.90
CA GLN A 690 -14.44 -8.62 -12.57
C GLN A 690 -13.37 -8.05 -11.65
N ALA A 691 -13.74 -7.79 -10.38
CA ALA A 691 -12.81 -7.34 -9.36
C ALA A 691 -11.62 -8.30 -9.19
N ALA A 692 -10.40 -7.74 -9.15
CA ALA A 692 -9.16 -8.52 -9.10
C ALA A 692 -8.09 -7.81 -8.25
N ARG A 693 -7.00 -8.52 -7.93
CA ARG A 693 -5.85 -7.96 -7.21
C ARG A 693 -4.53 -8.55 -7.69
N VAL A 694 -3.48 -7.74 -7.63
CA VAL A 694 -2.10 -8.22 -7.69
C VAL A 694 -1.69 -8.66 -6.30
N HIS A 695 -1.53 -9.97 -6.12
CA HIS A 695 -1.07 -10.56 -4.87
C HIS A 695 0.46 -10.67 -4.87
N PHE A 696 1.11 -9.58 -4.45
CA PHE A 696 2.57 -9.52 -4.29
C PHE A 696 2.95 -9.50 -2.80
N ARG A 697 3.76 -10.47 -2.37
CA ARG A 697 4.12 -10.70 -0.95
C ARG A 697 5.54 -11.20 -0.75
N TRP A 698 6.16 -10.73 0.32
CA TRP A 698 7.41 -11.31 0.83
C TRP A 698 7.17 -12.72 1.35
N LEU A 699 8.15 -13.59 1.14
CA LEU A 699 8.18 -14.95 1.69
C LEU A 699 9.14 -15.02 2.86
N ASN A 700 8.86 -15.94 3.80
CA ASN A 700 9.72 -16.17 4.95
C ASN A 700 11.09 -16.74 4.50
N ALA A 701 12.18 -16.20 5.04
CA ALA A 701 13.56 -16.59 4.69
C ALA A 701 13.95 -18.02 5.08
N GLU A 702 13.26 -18.64 6.05
CA GLU A 702 13.56 -19.97 6.57
C GLU A 702 12.72 -21.07 5.91
N THR A 703 11.40 -20.87 5.81
CA THR A 703 10.46 -21.86 5.26
C THR A 703 10.30 -21.74 3.75
N GLY A 704 10.44 -20.54 3.20
CA GLY A 704 10.50 -20.29 1.77
C GLY A 704 9.19 -20.37 0.99
N ASP A 705 8.14 -20.98 1.53
CA ASP A 705 6.84 -21.14 0.86
C ASP A 705 5.70 -20.37 1.56
N GLU A 706 5.96 -19.85 2.76
CA GLU A 706 4.97 -19.13 3.56
C GLU A 706 5.12 -17.61 3.43
N GLU A 707 3.99 -16.90 3.43
CA GLU A 707 3.95 -15.44 3.44
C GLU A 707 4.61 -14.89 4.72
N ASN A 708 5.44 -13.86 4.55
CA ASN A 708 6.13 -13.23 5.67
C ASN A 708 5.16 -12.40 6.52
N SER A 709 5.30 -12.50 7.84
CA SER A 709 4.54 -11.68 8.78
C SER A 709 5.13 -10.28 8.93
N VAL A 710 4.33 -9.33 9.40
CA VAL A 710 4.80 -7.98 9.76
C VAL A 710 5.53 -7.98 11.12
N LEU A 711 5.50 -9.10 11.83
CA LEU A 711 6.13 -9.23 13.15
C LEU A 711 7.68 -9.19 13.05
N PRO A 712 8.39 -8.67 14.07
CA PRO A 712 9.84 -8.51 14.03
C PRO A 712 10.63 -9.81 13.78
N ASN A 713 10.11 -10.95 14.24
CA ASN A 713 10.80 -12.24 14.10
C ASN A 713 10.58 -12.93 12.74
N ALA A 714 9.63 -12.43 11.93
CA ALA A 714 9.38 -12.96 10.60
C ALA A 714 10.28 -12.20 9.62
N ASN A 715 11.49 -12.73 9.38
CA ASN A 715 12.47 -12.06 8.53
C ASN A 715 12.32 -12.54 7.07
N PRO A 716 12.06 -11.63 6.10
CA PRO A 716 12.04 -11.96 4.68
C PRO A 716 13.45 -11.96 4.06
N VAL A 717 14.44 -11.40 4.78
CA VAL A 717 15.84 -11.30 4.35
C VAL A 717 16.59 -12.59 4.68
N PHE A 718 17.08 -13.27 3.65
CA PHE A 718 17.87 -14.50 3.82
C PHE A 718 19.39 -14.29 3.67
N GLY A 719 19.82 -13.09 3.29
CA GLY A 719 21.23 -12.68 3.26
C GLY A 719 21.42 -11.23 2.81
N TRP A 720 22.66 -10.74 2.92
CA TRP A 720 23.01 -9.38 2.51
C TRP A 720 24.19 -9.37 1.54
N LEU A 721 24.17 -8.39 0.65
CA LEU A 721 25.26 -8.09 -0.28
C LEU A 721 25.74 -6.66 -0.10
N LEU A 722 27.04 -6.46 -0.22
CA LEU A 722 27.65 -5.14 -0.14
C LEU A 722 28.71 -5.00 -1.23
N THR A 723 28.62 -3.93 -2.03
CA THR A 723 29.65 -3.63 -3.03
C THR A 723 30.84 -2.95 -2.35
N ASN A 724 32.02 -3.54 -2.49
CA ASN A 724 33.27 -2.92 -2.05
C ASN A 724 33.99 -2.31 -3.26
N GLN A 725 33.87 -0.99 -3.39
CA GLN A 725 34.46 -0.23 -4.50
C GLN A 725 35.98 -0.12 -4.46
N LEU A 726 36.64 -0.45 -3.34
CA LEU A 726 38.11 -0.41 -3.28
C LEU A 726 38.76 -1.64 -3.90
N ASP A 727 38.08 -2.80 -3.79
CA ASP A 727 38.62 -4.10 -4.18
C ASP A 727 37.84 -4.75 -5.35
N ASP A 728 36.90 -4.03 -5.99
CA ASP A 728 35.99 -4.53 -7.04
C ASP A 728 35.37 -5.90 -6.67
N SER A 729 34.87 -5.99 -5.43
CA SER A 729 34.37 -7.24 -4.85
C SER A 729 32.99 -7.09 -4.22
N LEU A 730 32.25 -8.20 -4.18
CA LEU A 730 30.93 -8.28 -3.59
C LEU A 730 31.01 -9.07 -2.28
N VAL A 731 30.83 -8.39 -1.16
CA VAL A 731 30.86 -9.02 0.17
C VAL A 731 29.49 -9.63 0.49
N VAL A 732 29.50 -10.87 0.98
CA VAL A 732 28.30 -11.66 1.29
C VAL A 732 28.17 -11.87 2.79
N TYR A 733 26.99 -11.60 3.33
CA TYR A 733 26.64 -11.81 4.74
C TYR A 733 25.41 -12.72 4.88
N ASP A 734 25.30 -13.40 6.01
CA ASP A 734 24.09 -14.16 6.37
C ASP A 734 22.93 -13.24 6.79
N ALA A 735 21.73 -13.80 6.98
CA ALA A 735 20.54 -13.03 7.38
C ALA A 735 20.72 -12.18 8.65
N THR A 736 21.65 -12.55 9.54
CA THR A 736 21.91 -11.85 10.81
C THR A 736 22.93 -10.70 10.68
N GLY A 737 23.54 -10.54 9.50
CA GLY A 737 24.58 -9.54 9.24
C GLY A 737 26.00 -10.04 9.48
N MET A 738 26.23 -11.35 9.68
CA MET A 738 27.57 -11.90 9.86
C MET A 738 28.26 -12.12 8.50
N MET A 739 29.50 -11.65 8.36
CA MET A 739 30.28 -11.77 7.12
C MET A 739 30.66 -13.23 6.85
N LEU A 740 30.33 -13.75 5.66
CA LEU A 740 30.67 -15.10 5.22
C LEU A 740 31.90 -15.14 4.31
N GLY A 741 32.01 -14.15 3.41
CA GLY A 741 33.13 -14.02 2.47
C GLY A 741 32.87 -12.97 1.39
N SER A 742 33.75 -12.90 0.40
CA SER A 742 33.64 -12.00 -0.75
C SER A 742 33.78 -12.76 -2.08
N ILE A 743 33.06 -12.30 -3.10
CA ILE A 743 33.18 -12.74 -4.49
C ILE A 743 33.95 -11.66 -5.25
N GLU A 744 35.05 -12.05 -5.88
CA GLU A 744 35.94 -11.13 -6.59
C GLU A 744 35.85 -11.36 -8.11
N GLY A 745 35.97 -10.29 -8.89
CA GLY A 745 35.98 -10.31 -10.36
C GLY A 745 37.26 -10.94 -10.97
N GLU A 746 37.70 -12.07 -10.44
CA GLU A 746 38.88 -12.82 -10.86
C GLU A 746 38.56 -14.31 -10.98
N ASP A 747 39.38 -15.03 -11.75
CA ASP A 747 39.22 -16.47 -11.96
C ASP A 747 39.50 -17.23 -10.65
N ASP A 748 38.62 -18.16 -10.30
CA ASP A 748 38.85 -19.02 -9.14
C ASP A 748 40.08 -19.92 -9.37
N ALA A 749 40.90 -20.08 -8.32
CA ALA A 749 42.13 -20.86 -8.40
C ALA A 749 41.88 -22.36 -8.68
N THR A 750 40.68 -22.86 -8.35
CA THR A 750 40.29 -24.26 -8.54
C THR A 750 39.53 -24.51 -9.84
N ASP A 751 38.71 -23.55 -10.28
CA ASP A 751 37.96 -23.61 -11.53
C ASP A 751 37.89 -22.23 -12.20
N PRO A 752 38.64 -22.01 -13.30
CA PRO A 752 38.63 -20.72 -14.01
C PRO A 752 37.27 -20.31 -14.60
N ALA A 753 36.27 -21.20 -14.64
CA ALA A 753 34.90 -20.83 -15.04
C ALA A 753 34.13 -20.10 -13.93
N LEU A 754 34.58 -20.19 -12.68
CA LEU A 754 33.95 -19.56 -11.53
C LEU A 754 34.68 -18.27 -11.13
N ALA A 755 33.94 -17.33 -10.56
CA ALA A 755 34.52 -16.19 -9.87
C ALA A 755 35.16 -16.61 -8.53
N ARG A 756 36.29 -15.99 -8.19
CA ARG A 756 37.07 -16.26 -6.98
C ARG A 756 36.24 -15.99 -5.73
N TRP A 757 36.18 -16.98 -4.84
CA TRP A 757 35.65 -16.82 -3.48
C TRP A 757 36.78 -16.65 -2.46
N THR A 758 36.70 -15.60 -1.66
CA THR A 758 37.61 -15.36 -0.54
C THR A 758 36.80 -15.46 0.76
N PRO A 759 37.08 -16.45 1.64
CA PRO A 759 36.39 -16.55 2.93
C PRO A 759 36.63 -15.32 3.82
N ALA A 760 35.67 -15.00 4.69
CA ALA A 760 35.78 -13.86 5.59
C ALA A 760 37.07 -13.90 6.43
N PRO A 761 37.83 -12.79 6.51
CA PRO A 761 39.01 -12.71 7.37
C PRO A 761 38.59 -12.70 8.85
N GLY A 762 39.40 -13.32 9.71
CA GLY A 762 39.11 -13.40 11.15
C GLY A 762 38.31 -14.61 11.61
N ALA A 763 37.63 -15.33 10.70
CA ALA A 763 36.83 -16.50 11.06
C ALA A 763 37.72 -17.69 11.51
N VAL A 764 37.33 -18.35 12.61
CA VAL A 764 38.01 -19.55 13.16
C VAL A 764 38.07 -20.69 12.13
N SER A 765 37.10 -20.76 11.23
CA SER A 765 37.08 -21.69 10.10
C SER A 765 36.60 -20.98 8.84
N PRO A 766 37.29 -21.15 7.70
CA PRO A 766 36.89 -20.51 6.45
C PRO A 766 35.54 -21.08 5.99
N VAL A 767 34.55 -20.21 5.82
CA VAL A 767 33.27 -20.59 5.22
C VAL A 767 33.48 -20.74 3.72
N LEU A 768 33.33 -21.97 3.23
CA LEU A 768 33.29 -22.26 1.80
C LEU A 768 31.85 -22.06 1.28
N PRO A 769 31.64 -21.74 0.00
CA PRO A 769 30.30 -21.54 -0.56
C PRO A 769 29.37 -22.75 -0.37
N GLU A 770 29.93 -23.96 -0.36
CA GLU A 770 29.21 -25.21 -0.11
C GLU A 770 28.70 -25.36 1.34
N ASN A 771 29.28 -24.62 2.29
CA ASN A 771 28.96 -24.66 3.71
C ASN A 771 27.99 -23.56 4.17
N ILE A 772 27.44 -22.77 3.23
CA ILE A 772 26.43 -21.75 3.55
C ILE A 772 25.15 -22.45 4.04
N SER A 773 24.73 -22.16 5.27
CA SER A 773 23.60 -22.83 5.94
C SER A 773 22.26 -22.59 5.26
N ASN A 774 21.99 -21.36 4.81
CA ASN A 774 20.73 -21.02 4.14
C ASN A 774 20.77 -21.46 2.66
N PRO A 775 19.84 -22.32 2.21
CA PRO A 775 19.87 -22.86 0.85
C PRO A 775 19.61 -21.78 -0.23
N PHE A 776 18.80 -20.77 0.07
CA PHE A 776 18.50 -19.67 -0.86
C PHE A 776 19.72 -18.76 -1.05
N LEU A 777 20.40 -18.41 0.06
CA LEU A 777 21.64 -17.63 -0.01
C LEU A 777 22.72 -18.40 -0.78
N LYS A 778 22.86 -19.70 -0.51
CA LYS A 778 23.78 -20.57 -1.23
C LYS A 778 23.49 -20.56 -2.73
N ASN A 779 22.24 -20.70 -3.14
CA ASN A 779 21.85 -20.68 -4.56
C ASN A 779 22.17 -19.34 -5.23
N ALA A 780 21.94 -18.21 -4.55
CA ALA A 780 22.30 -16.88 -5.05
C ALA A 780 23.82 -16.73 -5.23
N VAL A 781 24.62 -17.15 -4.24
CA VAL A 781 26.09 -17.12 -4.30
C VAL A 781 26.62 -18.03 -5.42
N ASP A 782 26.10 -19.25 -5.52
CA ASP A 782 26.47 -20.19 -6.59
C ASP A 782 26.14 -19.62 -7.97
N LYS A 783 25.01 -18.89 -8.10
CA LYS A 783 24.63 -18.24 -9.35
C LYS A 783 25.55 -17.10 -9.75
N ILE A 784 25.86 -16.21 -8.81
CA ILE A 784 26.75 -15.07 -9.04
C ILE A 784 28.15 -15.58 -9.41
N ARG A 785 28.68 -16.55 -8.66
CA ARG A 785 30.00 -17.15 -8.95
C ARG A 785 30.03 -17.90 -10.27
N GLY A 786 28.95 -18.62 -10.60
CA GLY A 786 28.81 -19.38 -11.84
C GLY A 786 28.76 -18.53 -13.12
N GLY A 787 28.46 -17.23 -13.00
CA GLY A 787 28.58 -16.28 -14.11
C GLY A 787 30.04 -15.97 -14.51
N GLY A 788 31.00 -16.32 -13.66
CA GLY A 788 32.43 -16.08 -13.88
C GLY A 788 32.84 -14.61 -13.74
N LYS A 789 34.12 -14.34 -14.00
CA LYS A 789 34.72 -13.02 -13.85
C LYS A 789 33.96 -11.89 -14.56
N ALA A 790 33.61 -12.09 -15.84
CA ALA A 790 32.98 -11.05 -16.65
C ALA A 790 31.58 -10.68 -16.12
N PHE A 791 30.79 -11.67 -15.68
CA PHE A 791 29.50 -11.43 -15.07
C PHE A 791 29.65 -10.62 -13.78
N VAL A 792 30.53 -11.03 -12.86
CA VAL A 792 30.67 -10.35 -11.56
C VAL A 792 31.07 -8.88 -11.72
N THR A 793 32.01 -8.56 -12.61
CA THR A 793 32.37 -7.16 -12.88
C THR A 793 31.18 -6.36 -13.40
N ASN A 794 30.47 -6.86 -14.43
CA ASN A 794 29.30 -6.17 -14.99
C ASN A 794 28.12 -6.10 -14.01
N PHE A 795 28.01 -7.08 -13.10
CA PHE A 795 26.98 -7.15 -12.08
C PHE A 795 27.20 -6.09 -10.99
N ILE A 796 28.45 -5.90 -10.53
CA ILE A 796 28.81 -4.82 -9.60
C ILE A 796 28.56 -3.45 -10.26
N ASP A 797 29.01 -3.24 -11.50
CA ASP A 797 28.76 -2.00 -12.25
C ASP A 797 27.25 -1.73 -12.42
N GLY A 798 26.46 -2.79 -12.67
CA GLY A 798 25.00 -2.71 -12.77
C GLY A 798 24.32 -2.32 -11.47
N ILE A 799 24.73 -2.93 -10.34
CA ILE A 799 24.26 -2.57 -9.00
C ILE A 799 24.54 -1.09 -8.73
N ASP A 800 25.78 -0.65 -8.94
CA ASP A 800 26.19 0.73 -8.65
C ASP A 800 25.42 1.74 -9.54
N SER A 801 25.16 1.39 -10.80
CA SER A 801 24.32 2.20 -11.69
C SER A 801 22.88 2.30 -11.21
N ALA A 802 22.27 1.18 -10.78
CA ALA A 802 20.88 1.18 -10.28
C ALA A 802 20.76 1.92 -8.95
N MET A 803 21.75 1.83 -8.06
CA MET A 803 21.77 2.55 -6.79
C MET A 803 21.79 4.08 -6.96
N SER A 804 22.25 4.60 -8.11
CA SER A 804 22.26 6.03 -8.39
C SER A 804 20.86 6.65 -8.56
N SER A 805 19.85 5.82 -8.87
CA SER A 805 18.44 6.22 -9.00
C SER A 805 17.60 5.87 -7.76
N ILE A 806 18.23 5.46 -6.65
CA ILE A 806 17.51 5.05 -5.43
C ILE A 806 17.91 5.95 -4.26
N GLU A 807 16.93 6.66 -3.70
CA GLU A 807 17.09 7.54 -2.54
C GLU A 807 15.87 7.43 -1.61
N PRO A 808 15.84 6.45 -0.70
CA PRO A 808 14.70 6.21 0.17
C PRO A 808 14.46 7.36 1.17
N GLU A 809 13.21 7.70 1.47
CA GLU A 809 12.88 8.87 2.31
C GLU A 809 13.46 8.79 3.75
N THR A 810 13.72 7.58 4.27
CA THR A 810 14.33 7.35 5.60
C THR A 810 15.85 7.57 5.65
N PHE A 811 16.46 8.05 4.56
CA PHE A 811 17.91 8.19 4.38
C PHE A 811 18.60 9.16 5.37
N GLU A 812 17.91 10.20 5.86
CA GLU A 812 18.53 11.24 6.70
C GLU A 812 19.13 10.73 8.01
N SER A 813 18.65 9.59 8.54
CA SER A 813 19.13 9.07 9.84
C SER A 813 20.49 8.35 9.78
N GLN A 814 21.01 8.00 8.59
CA GLN A 814 22.14 7.06 8.43
C GLN A 814 23.15 7.43 7.32
N GLN A 815 23.19 8.70 6.88
CA GLN A 815 24.14 9.16 5.84
C GLN A 815 25.60 8.75 6.10
N ALA A 816 26.08 8.85 7.35
CA ALA A 816 27.46 8.55 7.71
C ALA A 816 27.87 7.08 7.47
N LEU A 817 26.96 6.13 7.69
CA LEU A 817 27.18 4.69 7.45
C LEU A 817 27.41 4.38 5.97
N SER A 818 26.59 4.96 5.10
CA SER A 818 26.63 4.69 3.65
C SER A 818 27.85 5.30 2.94
N LEU A 819 28.44 6.36 3.50
CA LEU A 819 29.59 7.07 2.92
C LEU A 819 30.92 6.32 3.07
N LEU A 820 31.09 5.51 4.13
CA LEU A 820 32.31 4.72 4.36
C LEU A 820 32.19 3.24 4.01
N MET A 821 31.02 2.64 4.20
CA MET A 821 30.83 1.18 4.06
C MET A 821 30.21 0.77 2.72
N GLY A 822 29.68 1.70 1.93
CA GLY A 822 28.73 1.37 0.85
C GLY A 822 27.31 1.17 1.41
N ARG A 823 26.32 0.95 0.53
CA ARG A 823 24.93 0.68 0.98
C ARG A 823 24.67 -0.84 1.00
N PRO A 824 24.33 -1.43 2.14
CA PRO A 824 24.01 -2.86 2.20
C PRO A 824 22.69 -3.15 1.50
N LEU A 825 22.69 -4.18 0.67
CA LEU A 825 21.55 -4.62 -0.13
C LEU A 825 21.00 -5.92 0.45
N ALA A 826 19.68 -5.98 0.60
CA ALA A 826 18.97 -7.16 1.09
C ALA A 826 18.67 -8.13 -0.05
N LEU A 827 18.88 -9.42 0.20
CA LEU A 827 18.35 -10.50 -0.62
C LEU A 827 17.07 -11.04 0.02
N VAL A 828 15.96 -10.94 -0.71
CA VAL A 828 14.62 -11.33 -0.25
C VAL A 828 13.90 -12.18 -1.30
N ARG A 829 12.98 -13.04 -0.86
CA ARG A 829 12.12 -13.81 -1.77
C ARG A 829 10.71 -13.23 -1.78
N ALA A 830 10.09 -13.19 -2.96
CA ALA A 830 8.72 -12.73 -3.12
C ALA A 830 7.91 -13.69 -4.01
N SER A 831 6.60 -13.70 -3.78
CA SER A 831 5.61 -14.37 -4.61
C SER A 831 4.73 -13.32 -5.30
N LEU A 832 4.50 -13.51 -6.59
CA LEU A 832 3.63 -12.69 -7.43
C LEU A 832 2.51 -13.56 -8.00
N ASN A 833 1.26 -13.13 -7.82
CA ASN A 833 0.10 -13.75 -8.46
C ASN A 833 -0.97 -12.72 -8.86
N LEU A 834 -1.84 -13.08 -9.78
CA LEU A 834 -3.03 -12.32 -10.16
C LEU A 834 -4.28 -13.09 -9.70
N GLU A 835 -5.05 -12.53 -8.77
CA GLU A 835 -6.21 -13.20 -8.18
C GLU A 835 -7.51 -12.47 -8.50
N LEU A 836 -8.52 -13.18 -8.99
CA LEU A 836 -9.90 -12.68 -9.11
C LEU A 836 -10.64 -12.78 -7.77
N MET A 837 -11.66 -11.93 -7.59
CA MET A 837 -12.58 -12.04 -6.46
C MET A 837 -13.62 -13.11 -6.73
N GLY A 838 -13.51 -14.24 -6.01
CA GLY A 838 -14.42 -15.39 -6.18
C GLY A 838 -14.13 -16.18 -7.47
N GLU A 839 -15.15 -16.86 -8.00
CA GLU A 839 -15.01 -17.63 -9.24
C GLU A 839 -14.86 -16.74 -10.48
N PRO A 840 -14.04 -17.13 -11.47
CA PRO A 840 -13.98 -16.41 -12.73
C PRO A 840 -15.33 -16.38 -13.44
N ALA A 841 -15.74 -15.19 -13.90
CA ALA A 841 -17.00 -14.96 -14.60
C ALA A 841 -17.22 -15.96 -15.75
N ALA A 842 -18.44 -16.47 -15.89
CA ALA A 842 -18.80 -17.42 -16.95
C ALA A 842 -19.68 -16.75 -18.01
N ASP A 843 -19.58 -17.23 -19.26
CA ASP A 843 -20.47 -16.84 -20.35
C ASP A 843 -21.90 -17.31 -20.05
N GLN A 844 -22.78 -16.35 -19.79
CA GLN A 844 -24.21 -16.51 -19.53
C GLN A 844 -25.04 -16.69 -20.81
N GLY A 845 -24.44 -16.63 -21.99
CA GLY A 845 -25.12 -16.80 -23.27
C GLY A 845 -25.78 -18.17 -23.45
N TRP A 846 -26.86 -18.22 -24.25
CA TRP A 846 -27.55 -19.50 -24.53
C TRP A 846 -26.63 -20.54 -25.20
N ASN A 847 -25.72 -20.11 -26.08
CA ASN A 847 -24.77 -21.01 -26.74
C ASN A 847 -23.78 -21.66 -25.76
N ALA A 848 -23.29 -20.90 -24.77
CA ALA A 848 -22.47 -21.44 -23.69
C ALA A 848 -23.28 -22.40 -22.82
N CYS A 849 -24.51 -22.01 -22.44
CA CYS A 849 -25.41 -22.88 -21.68
C CYS A 849 -25.64 -24.24 -22.39
N TYR A 850 -25.71 -24.29 -23.72
CA TYR A 850 -25.81 -25.55 -24.46
C TYR A 850 -24.53 -26.38 -24.41
N ARG A 851 -23.35 -25.75 -24.51
CA ARG A 851 -22.04 -26.42 -24.43
C ARG A 851 -21.79 -27.02 -23.05
N ASP A 852 -22.02 -26.22 -22.00
CA ASP A 852 -21.88 -26.62 -20.59
C ASP A 852 -22.70 -27.88 -20.26
N ARG A 853 -23.78 -28.14 -21.02
CA ARG A 853 -24.66 -29.30 -20.85
C ARG A 853 -24.30 -30.51 -21.71
N GLN A 854 -23.70 -30.30 -22.89
CA GLN A 854 -23.49 -31.36 -23.89
C GLN A 854 -22.24 -32.22 -23.65
N ASP A 855 -21.17 -31.64 -23.08
CA ASP A 855 -19.86 -32.29 -23.06
C ASP A 855 -19.65 -33.29 -21.91
N GLY A 856 -20.61 -33.44 -21.00
CA GLY A 856 -20.44 -34.26 -19.78
C GLY A 856 -19.36 -33.73 -18.84
N ASP A 857 -18.76 -32.59 -19.18
CA ASP A 857 -17.79 -31.83 -18.42
C ASP A 857 -18.56 -30.77 -17.62
N THR A 858 -18.30 -30.69 -16.31
CA THR A 858 -18.98 -29.74 -15.41
C THR A 858 -18.36 -28.35 -15.44
N VAL A 859 -17.36 -28.12 -16.30
CA VAL A 859 -16.60 -26.87 -16.39
C VAL A 859 -17.37 -25.85 -17.25
N ARG A 860 -17.59 -24.66 -16.69
CA ARG A 860 -18.29 -23.55 -17.36
C ARG A 860 -17.45 -22.92 -18.46
N ASN A 861 -18.09 -22.50 -19.55
CA ASN A 861 -17.43 -21.71 -20.57
C ASN A 861 -17.02 -20.32 -20.05
N ARG A 862 -15.77 -19.95 -20.31
CA ARG A 862 -15.16 -18.67 -19.95
C ARG A 862 -14.35 -18.07 -21.11
N ASP A 863 -14.52 -18.57 -22.33
CA ASP A 863 -13.79 -18.10 -23.53
C ASP A 863 -12.26 -18.01 -23.32
N ALA A 864 -11.70 -18.86 -22.46
CA ALA A 864 -10.29 -18.86 -22.05
C ALA A 864 -9.72 -17.51 -21.52
N PHE A 865 -10.55 -16.55 -21.08
CA PHE A 865 -10.04 -15.23 -20.66
C PHE A 865 -9.06 -15.31 -19.46
N THR A 866 -9.21 -16.34 -18.61
CA THR A 866 -8.34 -16.58 -17.44
C THR A 866 -6.91 -16.99 -17.82
N LYS A 867 -6.69 -17.41 -19.08
CA LYS A 867 -5.36 -17.77 -19.63
C LYS A 867 -4.64 -16.60 -20.28
N VAL A 868 -5.31 -15.46 -20.45
CA VAL A 868 -4.70 -14.26 -21.02
C VAL A 868 -3.57 -13.78 -20.12
N LYS A 869 -2.41 -13.56 -20.72
CA LYS A 869 -1.18 -13.21 -20.04
C LYS A 869 -1.06 -11.68 -19.94
N PHE A 870 -1.12 -11.16 -18.72
CA PHE A 870 -0.93 -9.74 -18.46
C PHE A 870 0.56 -9.45 -18.20
N PRO A 871 1.12 -8.38 -18.79
CA PRO A 871 2.48 -7.96 -18.48
C PRO A 871 2.57 -7.48 -17.03
N VAL A 872 3.67 -7.80 -16.36
CA VAL A 872 3.99 -7.30 -15.02
C VAL A 872 5.38 -6.69 -15.03
N ARG A 873 5.48 -5.43 -14.62
CA ARG A 873 6.74 -4.75 -14.36
C ARG A 873 6.95 -4.68 -12.84
N ILE A 874 8.15 -5.01 -12.40
CA ILE A 874 8.58 -4.91 -11.01
C ILE A 874 9.68 -3.87 -10.96
N GLY A 875 9.54 -2.92 -10.05
CA GLY A 875 10.38 -1.74 -9.96
C GLY A 875 9.96 -0.62 -10.89
N LYS A 876 10.29 0.60 -10.48
CA LYS A 876 10.20 1.79 -11.31
C LYS A 876 11.50 2.58 -11.23
N HIS A 877 12.22 2.65 -12.35
CA HIS A 877 13.54 3.27 -12.41
C HIS A 877 13.54 4.79 -12.07
N GLU A 878 12.49 5.51 -12.46
CA GLU A 878 12.38 6.96 -12.23
C GLU A 878 11.84 7.34 -10.84
N GLN A 879 11.49 6.35 -10.01
CA GLN A 879 10.94 6.56 -8.67
C GLN A 879 12.02 6.33 -7.62
N PHE A 880 12.51 7.40 -7.00
CA PHE A 880 13.64 7.34 -6.08
C PHE A 880 13.36 6.51 -4.83
N ASN A 881 12.11 6.45 -4.35
CA ASN A 881 11.72 5.64 -3.21
C ASN A 881 11.50 4.14 -3.55
N ASP A 882 11.73 3.73 -4.80
CA ASP A 882 11.78 2.32 -5.19
C ASP A 882 13.17 1.73 -4.89
N GLY A 883 13.23 0.82 -3.93
CA GLY A 883 14.46 0.17 -3.49
C GLY A 883 14.95 -0.94 -4.40
N LEU A 884 14.24 -1.31 -5.48
CA LEU A 884 14.61 -2.44 -6.32
C LEU A 884 15.89 -2.17 -7.13
N ILE A 885 16.89 -3.04 -6.95
CA ILE A 885 18.08 -3.10 -7.82
C ILE A 885 17.84 -4.04 -8.99
N GLY A 886 17.30 -5.23 -8.70
CA GLY A 886 17.00 -6.23 -9.72
C GLY A 886 16.57 -7.55 -9.11
N TYR A 887 16.26 -8.53 -9.95
CA TYR A 887 15.75 -9.82 -9.49
C TYR A 887 16.09 -10.97 -10.43
N TRP A 888 16.05 -12.19 -9.88
CA TRP A 888 16.02 -13.45 -10.62
C TRP A 888 14.63 -14.07 -10.52
N LYS A 889 14.11 -14.58 -11.63
CA LYS A 889 12.96 -15.49 -11.60
C LYS A 889 13.39 -16.83 -11.00
N GLU A 890 12.49 -17.47 -10.28
CA GLU A 890 12.73 -18.74 -9.63
C GLU A 890 11.73 -19.79 -10.13
N ALA A 891 12.23 -20.96 -10.53
CA ALA A 891 11.43 -22.11 -10.91
C ALA A 891 11.99 -23.36 -10.22
N ASP A 892 11.13 -24.12 -9.53
CA ASP A 892 11.51 -25.35 -8.82
C ASP A 892 12.70 -25.18 -7.84
N GLY A 893 12.81 -24.02 -7.17
CA GLY A 893 13.91 -23.72 -6.24
C GLY A 893 15.22 -23.30 -6.92
N VAL A 894 15.22 -23.13 -8.25
CA VAL A 894 16.39 -22.77 -9.06
C VAL A 894 16.22 -21.38 -9.66
N LEU A 895 17.26 -20.56 -9.54
CA LEU A 895 17.31 -19.22 -10.12
C LEU A 895 17.56 -19.26 -11.62
N ASP A 896 16.79 -18.47 -12.37
CA ASP A 896 16.92 -18.27 -13.81
C ASP A 896 18.34 -17.83 -14.20
N ALA A 897 18.78 -18.14 -15.44
CA ALA A 897 20.07 -17.73 -15.98
C ALA A 897 20.27 -16.22 -15.94
N ASN A 898 19.22 -15.46 -16.21
CA ASN A 898 19.29 -14.03 -16.44
C ASN A 898 18.91 -13.27 -15.16
N PHE A 899 19.74 -12.29 -14.80
CA PHE A 899 19.43 -11.29 -13.79
C PHE A 899 18.78 -10.08 -14.46
N LEU A 900 17.62 -9.67 -13.97
CA LEU A 900 16.89 -8.53 -14.47
C LEU A 900 17.24 -7.31 -13.64
N LEU A 901 17.95 -6.37 -14.25
CA LEU A 901 18.39 -5.14 -13.63
C LEU A 901 17.31 -4.06 -13.81
N ASN A 902 16.92 -3.40 -12.72
CA ASN A 902 15.96 -2.29 -12.69
C ASN A 902 16.59 -0.99 -13.21
N GLN A 903 17.17 -1.05 -14.41
CA GLN A 903 17.92 0.03 -15.04
C GLN A 903 17.68 0.01 -16.54
N MET A 904 17.54 1.20 -17.13
CA MET A 904 17.58 1.36 -18.59
C MET A 904 18.97 1.01 -19.17
N PRO A 905 19.10 0.63 -20.45
CA PRO A 905 20.40 0.25 -21.01
C PRO A 905 21.46 1.36 -20.87
N VAL A 906 22.52 1.10 -20.10
CA VAL A 906 23.66 2.02 -19.90
C VAL A 906 24.90 1.48 -20.62
N GLY A 907 25.67 2.36 -21.26
CA GLY A 907 26.91 1.99 -21.93
C GLY A 907 27.99 1.53 -20.92
N GLY A 908 28.60 0.37 -21.17
CA GLY A 908 29.67 -0.18 -20.33
C GLY A 908 29.32 -1.51 -19.68
N ILE A 909 28.02 -1.77 -19.47
CA ILE A 909 27.53 -3.01 -18.90
C ILE A 909 26.94 -3.87 -20.02
N SER A 910 27.54 -5.02 -20.31
CA SER A 910 27.04 -5.94 -21.32
C SER A 910 27.45 -7.38 -20.99
N HIS A 911 26.46 -8.19 -20.64
CA HIS A 911 26.62 -9.61 -20.38
C HIS A 911 25.37 -10.37 -20.84
N THR A 912 25.52 -11.62 -21.31
CA THR A 912 24.38 -12.42 -21.82
C THR A 912 23.35 -12.76 -20.75
N ASN A 913 23.77 -12.73 -19.49
CA ASN A 913 22.96 -13.09 -18.32
C ASN A 913 22.51 -11.85 -17.52
N ILE A 914 22.67 -10.64 -18.05
CA ILE A 914 22.14 -9.41 -17.45
C ILE A 914 21.19 -8.80 -18.47
N GLU A 915 19.91 -8.73 -18.09
CA GLU A 915 18.86 -8.08 -18.87
C GLU A 915 18.53 -6.73 -18.23
N PHE A 916 18.39 -5.69 -19.06
CA PHE A 916 17.96 -4.36 -18.63
C PHE A 916 16.44 -4.26 -18.73
N LEU A 917 15.87 -3.25 -18.07
CA LEU A 917 14.54 -2.80 -18.43
C LEU A 917 14.54 -2.34 -19.89
N ASP A 918 13.43 -2.57 -20.59
CA ASP A 918 13.24 -2.17 -21.98
C ASP A 918 11.74 -1.92 -22.21
N ASP A 919 11.41 -0.82 -22.89
CA ASP A 919 10.03 -0.48 -23.27
C ASP A 919 9.40 -1.54 -24.19
N ASP A 920 10.23 -2.27 -24.95
CA ASP A 920 9.77 -3.29 -25.90
C ASP A 920 9.90 -4.73 -25.36
N ASN A 921 10.55 -4.95 -24.21
CA ASN A 921 10.78 -6.28 -23.65
C ASN A 921 10.39 -6.37 -22.17
N ILE A 922 9.18 -6.87 -21.92
CA ILE A 922 8.65 -7.14 -20.59
C ILE A 922 8.97 -8.59 -20.23
N SER A 923 9.56 -8.82 -19.05
CA SER A 923 10.11 -10.13 -18.73
C SER A 923 9.22 -11.03 -17.88
N ILE A 924 8.13 -10.49 -17.32
CA ILE A 924 7.16 -11.22 -16.51
C ILE A 924 5.78 -11.06 -17.14
N PHE A 925 5.11 -12.20 -17.31
CA PHE A 925 3.73 -12.28 -17.73
C PHE A 925 2.97 -13.20 -16.78
N GLN A 926 1.80 -12.78 -16.31
CA GLN A 926 0.98 -13.53 -15.36
C GLN A 926 -0.46 -13.59 -15.88
N SER A 927 -1.04 -14.79 -15.91
CA SER A 927 -2.48 -14.99 -16.09
C SER A 927 -3.15 -15.38 -14.77
N VAL A 928 -4.48 -15.46 -14.79
CA VAL A 928 -5.27 -15.89 -13.61
C VAL A 928 -5.09 -17.38 -13.35
N ASP A 929 -4.94 -18.19 -14.41
CA ASP A 929 -4.80 -19.66 -14.30
C ASP A 929 -3.35 -20.10 -14.01
N ASP A 930 -2.36 -19.21 -14.14
CA ASP A 930 -0.97 -19.53 -13.83
C ASP A 930 -0.73 -19.73 -12.35
N ALA A 931 0.21 -20.62 -12.02
CA ALA A 931 0.75 -20.70 -10.66
C ALA A 931 1.45 -19.39 -10.27
N PRO A 932 1.51 -19.06 -8.96
CA PRO A 932 2.29 -17.92 -8.48
C PRO A 932 3.75 -18.01 -8.92
N GLN A 933 4.31 -16.89 -9.39
CA GLN A 933 5.71 -16.80 -9.77
C GLN A 933 6.56 -16.40 -8.56
N LEU A 934 7.62 -17.19 -8.34
CA LEU A 934 8.60 -16.95 -7.28
C LEU A 934 9.79 -16.17 -7.85
N MET A 935 10.36 -15.31 -7.03
CA MET A 935 11.53 -14.52 -7.41
C MET A 935 12.41 -14.20 -6.23
N THR A 936 13.71 -14.08 -6.51
CA THR A 936 14.70 -13.55 -5.59
C THR A 936 15.02 -12.12 -5.99
N ILE A 937 14.75 -11.18 -5.09
CA ILE A 937 14.92 -9.74 -5.28
C ILE A 937 16.16 -9.27 -4.52
N LEU A 938 16.95 -8.44 -5.19
CA LEU A 938 18.01 -7.62 -4.62
C LEU A 938 17.50 -6.19 -4.49
N MET A 939 17.48 -5.65 -3.27
CA MET A 939 16.94 -4.30 -3.01
C MET A 939 17.66 -3.57 -1.88
N ASP A 940 17.53 -2.24 -1.84
CA ASP A 940 17.77 -1.46 -0.63
C ASP A 940 16.57 -1.65 0.33
N PRO A 941 16.77 -2.22 1.54
CA PRO A 941 15.66 -2.55 2.45
C PRO A 941 14.89 -1.32 2.96
N ARG A 942 15.45 -0.12 2.80
CA ARG A 942 14.85 1.14 3.25
C ARG A 942 13.80 1.67 2.26
N GLY A 943 13.87 1.24 1.01
CA GLY A 943 12.93 1.59 -0.05
C GLY A 943 11.73 0.64 -0.11
N LYS A 944 10.76 0.98 -0.96
CA LYS A 944 9.63 0.10 -1.30
C LYS A 944 9.91 -0.64 -2.61
N VAL A 945 9.15 -1.69 -2.91
CA VAL A 945 9.15 -2.30 -4.25
C VAL A 945 7.77 -2.13 -4.86
N HIS A 946 7.71 -1.53 -6.05
CA HIS A 946 6.46 -1.29 -6.78
C HIS A 946 6.25 -2.35 -7.87
N VAL A 947 4.99 -2.72 -8.09
CA VAL A 947 4.57 -3.65 -9.13
C VAL A 947 3.46 -3.00 -9.95
N THR A 948 3.68 -2.88 -11.27
CA THR A 948 2.77 -2.25 -12.22
C THR A 948 2.33 -3.28 -13.28
N THR A 949 1.03 -3.35 -13.54
CA THR A 949 0.45 -4.25 -14.57
C THR A 949 -0.29 -3.49 -15.68
N GLY A 950 -0.66 -2.23 -15.42
CA GLY A 950 -1.50 -1.42 -16.32
C GLY A 950 -2.99 -1.76 -16.34
N VAL A 951 -3.41 -2.86 -15.70
CA VAL A 951 -4.83 -3.26 -15.57
C VAL A 951 -5.38 -3.14 -14.15
N LEU A 952 -4.50 -3.04 -13.15
CA LEU A 952 -4.83 -2.91 -11.73
C LEU A 952 -3.93 -1.84 -11.09
N PRO A 953 -4.37 -1.22 -9.97
CA PRO A 953 -3.57 -0.24 -9.24
C PRO A 953 -2.18 -0.75 -8.88
N VAL A 954 -1.21 0.17 -8.87
CA VAL A 954 0.18 -0.12 -8.52
C VAL A 954 0.25 -0.72 -7.12
N LYS A 955 0.90 -1.88 -7.02
CA LYS A 955 1.06 -2.58 -5.75
C LYS A 955 2.45 -2.31 -5.18
N GLU A 956 2.51 -1.64 -4.05
CA GLU A 956 3.74 -1.49 -3.26
C GLU A 956 3.79 -2.45 -2.06
N ILE A 957 5.00 -2.90 -1.73
CA ILE A 957 5.35 -3.60 -0.48
C ILE A 957 6.70 -3.07 0.05
N ASN A 958 6.87 -3.07 1.37
CA ASN A 958 8.10 -2.65 2.06
C ASN A 958 8.51 -3.70 3.10
N ILE A 959 9.75 -3.62 3.59
CA ILE A 959 10.23 -4.43 4.72
C ILE A 959 10.13 -3.56 5.98
N PRO A 960 9.41 -3.99 7.03
CA PRO A 960 9.40 -3.28 8.31
C PRO A 960 10.81 -3.04 8.86
N PRO A 961 11.15 -1.83 9.35
CA PRO A 961 12.47 -1.52 9.88
C PRO A 961 12.98 -2.50 10.94
N ASP A 962 12.08 -2.98 11.81
CA ASP A 962 12.40 -3.91 12.89
C ASP A 962 12.98 -5.25 12.39
N GLN A 963 12.70 -5.64 11.14
CA GLN A 963 13.16 -6.90 10.56
C GLN A 963 14.59 -6.82 10.00
N TYR A 964 15.12 -5.62 9.74
CA TYR A 964 16.47 -5.46 9.18
C TYR A 964 17.44 -4.62 10.00
N LEU A 965 16.96 -3.72 10.86
CA LEU A 965 17.84 -2.78 11.59
C LEU A 965 18.90 -3.49 12.44
N SER A 966 18.55 -4.59 13.12
CA SER A 966 19.49 -5.34 13.95
C SER A 966 20.59 -6.02 13.13
N ALA A 967 20.26 -6.52 11.93
CA ALA A 967 21.24 -7.10 11.03
C ALA A 967 22.16 -6.01 10.48
N MET A 968 21.59 -4.86 10.09
CA MET A 968 22.34 -3.71 9.61
C MET A 968 23.33 -3.16 10.64
N GLN A 969 22.99 -3.20 11.93
CA GLN A 969 23.88 -2.77 13.01
C GLN A 969 25.08 -3.71 13.23
N ARG A 970 24.98 -4.97 12.79
CA ARG A 970 26.06 -5.97 12.92
C ARG A 970 26.99 -6.03 11.72
N LEU A 971 26.66 -5.34 10.63
CA LEU A 971 27.48 -5.33 9.43
C LEU A 971 28.83 -4.69 9.73
N SER A 972 29.90 -5.41 9.43
CA SER A 972 31.28 -4.92 9.48
C SER A 972 31.93 -5.07 8.12
N VAL A 973 32.69 -4.06 7.68
CA VAL A 973 33.37 -4.07 6.38
C VAL A 973 34.86 -4.29 6.58
N THR A 974 35.46 -5.12 5.73
CA THR A 974 36.91 -5.37 5.75
C THR A 974 37.55 -4.96 4.44
N PHE A 975 38.63 -4.18 4.51
CA PHE A 975 39.38 -3.67 3.37
C PHE A 975 40.78 -4.28 3.33
N LEU A 976 41.19 -4.83 2.17
CA LEU A 976 42.54 -5.36 2.03
C LEU A 976 43.55 -4.21 1.98
N THR A 977 44.43 -4.10 2.99
CA THR A 977 45.36 -2.96 3.11
C THR A 977 46.83 -3.41 3.03
N THR A 978 47.09 -4.51 2.31
CA THR A 978 48.42 -5.12 2.23
C THR A 978 49.25 -4.63 1.05
N PRO A 979 50.58 -4.45 1.19
CA PRO A 979 51.38 -4.56 2.42
C PRO A 979 51.45 -3.25 3.23
N LEU A 980 51.37 -3.33 4.56
CA LEU A 980 51.50 -2.17 5.45
C LEU A 980 52.91 -2.10 6.08
N LEU A 981 53.58 -0.96 5.94
CA LEU A 981 54.86 -0.67 6.60
C LEU A 981 54.61 0.07 7.91
N THR A 982 54.83 -0.61 9.03
CA THR A 982 54.47 -0.07 10.35
C THR A 982 55.44 -0.59 11.43
N PRO A 983 55.56 0.06 12.60
CA PRO A 983 56.40 -0.46 13.67
C PRO A 983 56.00 -1.89 14.05
N ALA A 984 56.98 -2.73 14.42
CA ALA A 984 56.71 -4.14 14.72
C ALA A 984 55.74 -4.33 15.90
N ARG A 985 55.65 -3.36 16.80
CA ARG A 985 54.84 -3.42 18.03
C ARG A 985 53.43 -2.85 17.86
N ASN A 986 53.32 -1.60 17.40
CA ASN A 986 52.06 -0.90 17.22
C ASN A 986 51.75 -0.71 15.74
N ILE A 987 50.46 -0.71 15.40
CA ILE A 987 50.01 -0.54 14.02
C ILE A 987 49.64 0.92 13.83
N HIS A 988 50.42 1.62 13.01
CA HIS A 988 50.20 3.01 12.67
C HIS A 988 49.56 3.11 11.28
N VAL A 989 48.31 3.56 11.24
CA VAL A 989 47.51 3.78 10.01
C VAL A 989 46.75 5.09 10.17
N LEU A 990 46.53 5.82 9.07
CA LEU A 990 45.63 6.98 9.07
C LEU A 990 44.20 6.47 9.15
N LEU A 991 43.52 6.79 10.25
CA LEU A 991 42.14 6.39 10.49
C LEU A 991 41.24 7.61 10.27
N PRO A 992 40.21 7.53 9.42
CA PRO A 992 39.14 8.53 9.41
C PRO A 992 38.45 8.54 10.78
N THR A 993 38.30 9.71 11.38
CA THR A 993 37.55 9.88 12.63
C THR A 993 36.08 10.06 12.29
N GLU A 994 35.24 9.09 12.68
CA GLU A 994 33.79 9.13 12.47
C GLU A 994 33.08 8.80 13.79
N GLU A 995 32.01 9.53 14.10
CA GLU A 995 31.22 9.26 15.30
C GLU A 995 30.50 7.90 15.16
N LYS A 996 30.56 7.06 16.20
CA LYS A 996 29.90 5.73 16.32
C LYS A 996 30.56 4.56 15.57
N PHE A 997 31.76 4.71 15.03
CA PHE A 997 32.50 3.59 14.42
C PHE A 997 33.81 3.31 15.12
N GLU A 998 34.22 2.05 15.09
CA GLU A 998 35.51 1.60 15.57
C GLU A 998 36.29 0.89 14.45
N TRP A 999 37.56 1.26 14.31
CA TRP A 999 38.49 0.61 13.41
C TRP A 999 39.28 -0.49 14.12
N SER A 1000 39.47 -1.63 13.47
CA SER A 1000 40.37 -2.67 13.91
C SER A 1000 41.24 -3.19 12.76
N TRP A 1001 42.33 -3.85 13.10
CA TRP A 1001 43.23 -4.47 12.14
C TRP A 1001 43.23 -5.99 12.32
N ILE A 1002 42.89 -6.72 11.25
CA ILE A 1002 42.90 -8.17 11.24
C ILE A 1002 44.12 -8.65 10.47
N GLU A 1003 44.92 -9.54 11.04
CA GLU A 1003 46.05 -10.18 10.36
C GLU A 1003 46.14 -11.67 10.67
N ARG A 1004 46.86 -12.39 9.81
CA ARG A 1004 47.20 -13.79 10.07
C ARG A 1004 48.44 -13.85 10.95
N ALA A 1005 48.27 -14.30 12.19
CA ALA A 1005 49.36 -14.50 13.15
C ALA A 1005 50.05 -15.87 12.95
N GLY A 1006 49.41 -16.82 12.25
CA GLY A 1006 49.93 -18.16 11.96
C GLY A 1006 49.29 -18.80 10.71
N THR A 1007 49.41 -20.13 10.55
CA THR A 1007 48.76 -20.85 9.41
C THR A 1007 47.25 -21.01 9.57
N SER A 1008 46.73 -20.87 10.79
CA SER A 1008 45.30 -20.99 11.13
C SER A 1008 44.81 -19.87 12.07
N ASP A 1009 45.73 -19.09 12.64
CA ASP A 1009 45.42 -18.16 13.72
C ASP A 1009 45.24 -16.74 13.18
N TRP A 1010 44.05 -16.20 13.39
CA TRP A 1010 43.73 -14.80 13.12
C TRP A 1010 43.92 -13.97 14.38
N ARG A 1011 44.39 -12.74 14.19
CA ARG A 1011 44.52 -11.75 15.27
C ARG A 1011 43.86 -10.45 14.85
N GLU A 1012 43.00 -9.93 15.71
CA GLU A 1012 42.39 -8.61 15.58
C GLU A 1012 43.04 -7.63 16.58
N VAL A 1013 43.41 -6.44 16.12
CA VAL A 1013 44.07 -5.39 16.91
C VAL A 1013 43.19 -4.14 16.90
N MET A 1014 42.72 -3.74 18.08
CA MET A 1014 41.75 -2.65 18.27
C MET A 1014 42.43 -1.27 18.41
N THR A 1015 41.63 -0.20 18.40
CA THR A 1015 42.12 1.18 18.65
C THR A 1015 42.57 1.42 20.09
N PHE A 1016 42.12 0.58 21.03
CA PHE A 1016 42.57 0.57 22.41
C PHE A 1016 43.70 -0.46 22.63
N PRO A 1017 44.62 -0.23 23.58
CA PRO A 1017 45.65 -1.20 23.89
C PRO A 1017 45.03 -2.48 24.42
N GLY A 1018 45.23 -3.57 23.67
CA GLY A 1018 44.72 -4.90 24.01
C GLY A 1018 45.84 -5.93 24.14
N ILE A 1019 45.59 -6.97 24.92
CA ILE A 1019 46.50 -8.11 25.07
C ILE A 1019 45.70 -9.42 25.15
N ASP A 1020 46.16 -10.41 24.42
CA ASP A 1020 45.62 -11.77 24.45
C ASP A 1020 46.13 -12.55 25.68
N GLU A 1021 45.29 -13.41 26.24
CA GLU A 1021 45.59 -14.19 27.45
C GLU A 1021 46.84 -15.05 27.27
N ASP A 1022 46.91 -15.81 26.19
CA ASP A 1022 48.04 -16.71 25.95
C ASP A 1022 49.34 -15.93 25.71
N THR A 1023 49.25 -14.76 25.06
CA THR A 1023 50.37 -13.83 24.91
C THR A 1023 50.86 -13.29 26.26
N PHE A 1024 49.94 -12.92 27.16
CA PHE A 1024 50.28 -12.47 28.51
C PHE A 1024 50.93 -13.58 29.33
N LEU A 1025 50.33 -14.78 29.36
CA LEU A 1025 50.80 -15.91 30.14
C LEU A 1025 52.18 -16.39 29.69
N ARG A 1026 52.44 -16.40 28.38
CA ARG A 1026 53.78 -16.68 27.82
C ARG A 1026 54.79 -15.62 28.25
N ALA A 1027 54.49 -14.33 28.05
CA ALA A 1027 55.39 -13.25 28.42
C ALA A 1027 55.68 -13.20 29.93
N PHE A 1028 54.68 -13.53 30.75
CA PHE A 1028 54.82 -13.67 32.20
C PHE A 1028 55.78 -14.79 32.57
N SER A 1029 55.57 -15.98 32.02
CA SER A 1029 56.44 -17.13 32.30
C SER A 1029 57.87 -16.90 31.80
N ASP A 1030 58.03 -16.17 30.70
CA ASP A 1030 59.32 -15.75 30.17
C ASP A 1030 60.06 -14.78 31.10
N ALA A 1031 59.40 -13.72 31.53
CA ALA A 1031 59.98 -12.72 32.42
C ALA A 1031 60.43 -13.35 33.76
N VAL A 1032 59.60 -14.22 34.34
CA VAL A 1032 59.92 -14.89 35.61
C VAL A 1032 61.07 -15.89 35.42
N LEU A 1033 61.10 -16.66 34.33
CA LEU A 1033 62.22 -17.56 34.06
C LEU A 1033 63.54 -16.80 33.89
N GLU A 1034 63.54 -15.71 33.12
CA GLU A 1034 64.75 -14.89 32.92
C GLU A 1034 65.26 -14.31 34.23
N GLU A 1035 64.37 -13.80 35.09
CA GLU A 1035 64.75 -13.32 36.43
C GLU A 1035 65.34 -14.47 37.27
N LEU A 1036 64.72 -15.65 37.27
CA LEU A 1036 65.23 -16.81 38.02
C LEU A 1036 66.58 -17.30 37.51
N LEU A 1037 66.85 -17.19 36.20
CA LEU A 1037 68.16 -17.49 35.62
C LEU A 1037 69.20 -16.42 35.99
N ASP A 1038 68.85 -15.13 35.96
CA ASP A 1038 69.74 -14.02 36.35
C ASP A 1038 70.14 -14.10 37.84
N LYS A 1039 69.18 -14.43 38.71
CA LYS A 1039 69.41 -14.60 40.16
C LYS A 1039 70.00 -15.94 40.55
N ASN A 1040 70.40 -16.78 39.59
CA ASN A 1040 70.94 -18.13 39.79
C ASN A 1040 70.02 -19.07 40.62
N TRP A 1041 68.70 -18.93 40.51
CA TRP A 1041 67.76 -19.92 41.08
C TRP A 1041 67.70 -21.19 40.23
N LEU A 1042 67.80 -21.02 38.92
CA LEU A 1042 67.84 -22.09 37.93
C LEU A 1042 69.13 -21.95 37.10
N ILE A 1043 69.67 -23.07 36.63
CA ILE A 1043 70.80 -23.11 35.70
C ILE A 1043 70.40 -23.96 34.48
N ARG A 1044 70.75 -23.49 33.28
CA ARG A 1044 70.60 -24.26 32.05
C ARG A 1044 71.63 -25.41 32.01
N GLY A 1045 71.14 -26.64 32.02
CA GLY A 1045 71.93 -27.87 31.93
C GLY A 1045 72.31 -28.24 30.49
N SER A 1046 72.49 -29.54 30.21
CA SER A 1046 72.78 -30.02 28.85
C SER A 1046 71.49 -30.04 28.01
N GLY A 1047 71.38 -29.17 27.01
CA GLY A 1047 70.17 -29.03 26.20
C GLY A 1047 69.13 -28.12 26.87
N ASP A 1048 67.85 -28.41 26.69
CA ASP A 1048 66.71 -27.59 27.16
C ASP A 1048 66.30 -27.91 28.63
N GLN A 1049 67.18 -28.55 29.39
CA GLN A 1049 66.90 -28.97 30.77
C GLN A 1049 67.28 -27.86 31.76
N LEU A 1050 66.36 -27.54 32.67
CA LEU A 1050 66.61 -26.62 33.79
C LEU A 1050 66.96 -27.43 35.04
N GLN A 1051 67.96 -27.00 35.79
CA GLN A 1051 68.32 -27.60 37.08
C GLN A 1051 68.25 -26.54 38.19
N PRO A 1052 67.71 -26.87 39.37
CA PRO A 1052 67.59 -25.92 40.46
C PRO A 1052 68.91 -25.86 41.22
N GLN A 1053 69.34 -24.65 41.55
CA GLN A 1053 70.53 -24.44 42.38
C GLN A 1053 70.25 -24.87 43.85
N PRO A 1054 71.22 -25.43 44.60
CA PRO A 1054 71.06 -25.70 46.03
C PRO A 1054 70.60 -24.48 46.84
N GLU A 1055 69.75 -24.71 47.86
CA GLU A 1055 69.06 -23.65 48.61
C GLU A 1055 70.01 -22.65 49.31
N ASP A 1056 71.21 -23.09 49.70
CA ASP A 1056 72.26 -22.28 50.32
C ASP A 1056 73.03 -21.37 49.35
N GLU A 1057 72.87 -21.59 48.05
CA GLU A 1057 73.55 -20.86 46.97
C GLU A 1057 72.61 -19.94 46.16
N ARG A 1058 71.29 -19.98 46.40
CA ARG A 1058 70.32 -19.08 45.74
C ARG A 1058 70.39 -17.66 46.31
N ALA A 1059 70.42 -16.65 45.44
CA ALA A 1059 70.22 -15.26 45.86
C ALA A 1059 68.78 -15.05 46.33
N GLY A 1060 68.51 -14.18 47.31
CA GLY A 1060 67.12 -13.90 47.73
C GLY A 1060 66.32 -13.29 46.58
N LEU A 1061 65.10 -13.78 46.33
CA LEU A 1061 64.15 -13.08 45.46
C LEU A 1061 63.77 -11.76 46.13
N ASP A 1062 63.61 -10.70 45.33
CA ASP A 1062 63.29 -9.37 45.82
C ASP A 1062 61.90 -9.34 46.48
N GLY A 1063 61.57 -8.28 47.22
CA GLY A 1063 60.30 -8.17 47.99
C GLY A 1063 59.02 -8.41 47.18
N GLN A 1064 59.09 -8.24 45.85
CA GLN A 1064 58.01 -8.42 44.89
C GLN A 1064 57.60 -9.90 44.61
N TYR A 1065 58.38 -10.90 45.02
CA TYR A 1065 58.02 -12.31 44.81
C TYR A 1065 57.54 -13.02 46.08
N GLN A 1066 57.54 -12.35 47.24
CA GLN A 1066 57.34 -12.98 48.56
C GLN A 1066 56.01 -13.73 48.69
N LEU A 1067 54.96 -13.28 48.00
CA LEU A 1067 53.61 -13.84 48.11
C LEU A 1067 53.42 -15.13 47.30
N VAL A 1068 54.19 -15.30 46.23
CA VAL A 1068 54.14 -16.48 45.33
C VAL A 1068 55.41 -17.33 45.39
N GLU A 1069 56.34 -17.00 46.28
CA GLU A 1069 57.65 -17.65 46.38
C GLU A 1069 57.52 -19.17 46.60
N SER A 1070 56.54 -19.62 47.39
CA SER A 1070 56.29 -21.05 47.62
C SER A 1070 55.90 -21.79 46.34
N ASP A 1071 55.11 -21.14 45.49
CA ASP A 1071 54.61 -21.74 44.25
C ASP A 1071 55.71 -21.75 43.18
N ILE A 1072 56.46 -20.65 43.05
CA ILE A 1072 57.66 -20.57 42.19
C ILE A 1072 58.67 -21.63 42.62
N ARG A 1073 58.88 -21.80 43.93
CA ARG A 1073 59.78 -22.82 44.48
C ARG A 1073 59.29 -24.23 44.15
N GLY A 1074 58.00 -24.51 44.33
CA GLY A 1074 57.41 -25.81 43.98
C GLY A 1074 57.59 -26.15 42.49
N VAL A 1075 57.41 -25.17 41.60
CA VAL A 1075 57.63 -25.33 40.15
C VAL A 1075 59.12 -25.51 39.82
N ALA A 1076 60.02 -24.77 40.48
CA ALA A 1076 61.46 -24.87 40.28
C ALA A 1076 62.07 -26.20 40.78
N GLU A 1077 61.58 -26.74 41.91
CA GLU A 1077 62.05 -28.00 42.51
C GLU A 1077 61.65 -29.24 41.70
N GLY A 1078 60.60 -29.17 40.87
CA GLY A 1078 60.13 -30.23 39.97
C GLY A 1078 60.93 -30.38 38.67
N SER A 1079 62.20 -29.96 38.67
CA SER A 1079 62.95 -29.51 37.49
C SER A 1079 62.81 -30.38 36.23
N SER A 1080 62.46 -29.71 35.14
CA SER A 1080 62.04 -30.28 33.86
C SER A 1080 62.68 -29.56 32.67
N THR A 1081 62.14 -29.74 31.46
CA THR A 1081 62.50 -28.89 30.31
C THR A 1081 62.00 -27.45 30.48
N GLU A 1082 62.61 -26.51 29.77
CA GLU A 1082 62.22 -25.09 29.76
C GLU A 1082 60.73 -24.93 29.40
N THR A 1083 60.24 -25.70 28.42
CA THR A 1083 58.82 -25.73 28.03
C THR A 1083 57.89 -26.14 29.18
N LEU A 1084 58.18 -27.26 29.86
CA LEU A 1084 57.31 -27.79 30.92
C LEU A 1084 57.35 -26.89 32.17
N PHE A 1085 58.48 -26.22 32.42
CA PHE A 1085 58.59 -25.22 33.48
C PHE A 1085 57.64 -24.04 33.25
N ARG A 1086 57.62 -23.50 32.02
CA ARG A 1086 56.71 -22.40 31.64
C ARG A 1086 55.24 -22.81 31.79
N GLU A 1087 54.86 -24.00 31.32
CA GLU A 1087 53.49 -24.53 31.47
C GLU A 1087 53.07 -24.66 32.94
N ASN A 1088 53.95 -25.19 33.79
CA ASN A 1088 53.68 -25.34 35.21
C ASN A 1088 53.56 -23.98 35.92
N LEU A 1089 54.36 -22.99 35.50
CA LEU A 1089 54.32 -21.64 36.07
C LEU A 1089 53.04 -20.90 35.68
N THR A 1090 52.63 -21.00 34.41
CA THR A 1090 51.32 -20.53 33.93
C THR A 1090 50.18 -21.16 34.74
N THR A 1091 50.25 -22.47 34.99
CA THR A 1091 49.21 -23.20 35.73
C THR A 1091 49.17 -22.83 37.21
N ALA A 1092 50.34 -22.70 37.86
CA ALA A 1092 50.43 -22.45 39.29
C ALA A 1092 50.07 -21.00 39.67
N ILE A 1093 50.42 -20.03 38.82
CA ILE A 1093 50.32 -18.59 39.15
C ILE A 1093 49.64 -17.79 38.04
N GLY A 1094 50.05 -17.99 36.78
CA GLY A 1094 49.61 -17.18 35.64
C GLY A 1094 48.09 -17.10 35.47
N ASN A 1095 47.38 -18.23 35.51
CA ASN A 1095 45.91 -18.27 35.32
C ASN A 1095 45.16 -17.52 36.44
N GLY A 1096 45.63 -17.67 37.69
CA GLY A 1096 45.05 -16.97 38.85
C GLY A 1096 45.31 -15.46 38.79
N LEU A 1097 46.48 -15.07 38.29
CA LEU A 1097 46.85 -13.68 38.07
C LEU A 1097 45.97 -13.04 36.98
N TRP A 1098 45.78 -13.72 35.85
CA TRP A 1098 44.92 -13.25 34.76
C TRP A 1098 43.47 -13.03 35.21
N THR A 1099 42.91 -13.97 35.96
CA THR A 1099 41.55 -13.86 36.50
C THR A 1099 41.41 -12.64 37.42
N ASN A 1100 42.40 -12.35 38.26
CA ASN A 1100 42.37 -11.19 39.16
C ASN A 1100 42.53 -9.86 38.42
N LEU A 1101 43.25 -9.83 37.29
CA LEU A 1101 43.37 -8.60 36.49
C LEU A 1101 42.03 -8.17 35.87
N LEU A 1102 41.13 -9.13 35.63
CA LEU A 1102 39.77 -8.93 35.12
C LEU A 1102 38.73 -8.71 36.23
N ASP A 1103 39.08 -8.94 37.50
CA ASP A 1103 38.16 -8.75 38.63
C ASP A 1103 37.77 -7.27 38.77
N GLY A 1104 36.48 -7.01 38.98
CA GLY A 1104 35.93 -5.66 39.13
C GLY A 1104 36.51 -4.84 40.29
N ALA A 1105 37.17 -5.48 41.26
CA ALA A 1105 37.87 -4.83 42.37
C ALA A 1105 39.29 -4.34 42.03
N VAL A 1106 39.99 -5.02 41.10
CA VAL A 1106 41.35 -4.64 40.66
C VAL A 1106 41.27 -3.81 39.37
N LYS A 1107 40.49 -4.27 38.38
CA LYS A 1107 40.18 -3.58 37.13
C LYS A 1107 41.41 -3.02 36.41
N TRP A 1108 42.42 -3.87 36.15
CA TRP A 1108 43.56 -3.51 35.29
C TRP A 1108 43.30 -3.86 33.82
N LEU A 1109 42.47 -4.88 33.61
CA LEU A 1109 41.92 -5.29 32.34
C LEU A 1109 40.39 -5.10 32.38
N GLU A 1110 39.81 -4.80 31.23
CA GLU A 1110 38.37 -4.67 31.03
C GLU A 1110 37.95 -5.50 29.81
N VAL A 1111 36.88 -6.28 29.95
CA VAL A 1111 36.29 -7.02 28.83
C VAL A 1111 35.46 -6.04 28.00
N SER A 1112 35.75 -5.95 26.72
CA SER A 1112 35.06 -5.12 25.73
C SER A 1112 34.69 -6.00 24.54
N GLY A 1113 33.43 -6.44 24.47
CA GLY A 1113 33.00 -7.48 23.52
C GLY A 1113 33.77 -8.80 23.73
N GLU A 1114 34.39 -9.31 22.67
CA GLU A 1114 35.27 -10.49 22.70
C GLU A 1114 36.75 -10.14 22.98
N HIS A 1115 37.07 -8.88 23.28
CA HIS A 1115 38.44 -8.39 23.41
C HIS A 1115 38.74 -7.87 24.81
N ILE A 1116 40.03 -7.85 25.15
CA ILE A 1116 40.50 -7.46 26.47
C ILE A 1116 41.28 -6.16 26.36
N LYS A 1117 40.72 -5.11 26.95
CA LYS A 1117 41.26 -3.76 27.00
C LYS A 1117 42.17 -3.60 28.21
N VAL A 1118 43.38 -3.11 27.97
CA VAL A 1118 44.33 -2.73 29.01
C VAL A 1118 44.03 -1.30 29.45
N LEU A 1119 43.66 -1.11 30.71
CA LEU A 1119 43.33 0.22 31.21
C LEU A 1119 44.59 1.08 31.41
N PRO A 1120 44.54 2.39 31.08
CA PRO A 1120 45.59 3.33 31.43
C PRO A 1120 45.86 3.32 32.93
N LYS A 1121 47.12 3.50 33.33
CA LYS A 1121 47.52 3.40 34.75
C LYS A 1121 46.75 4.33 35.69
N GLU A 1122 46.27 5.45 35.17
CA GLU A 1122 45.45 6.44 35.89
C GLU A 1122 43.97 6.04 36.08
N ASP A 1123 43.47 5.10 35.27
CA ASP A 1123 42.09 4.61 35.31
C ASP A 1123 41.93 3.27 36.03
N ARG A 1124 43.06 2.65 36.42
CA ARG A 1124 43.09 1.41 37.21
C ARG A 1124 42.68 1.70 38.66
N GLN A 1125 41.95 0.80 39.30
CA GLN A 1125 41.63 0.98 40.72
C GLN A 1125 42.89 0.87 41.59
N ASP A 1126 42.97 1.67 42.65
CA ASP A 1126 44.09 1.73 43.61
C ASP A 1126 44.30 0.44 44.44
N GLN A 1127 43.53 -0.63 44.18
CA GLN A 1127 43.77 -1.93 44.80
C GLN A 1127 45.00 -2.59 44.17
N ALA A 1128 46.07 -2.68 44.97
CA ALA A 1128 47.24 -3.50 44.72
C ALA A 1128 46.84 -4.96 44.43
N LEU A 1129 47.62 -5.68 43.61
CA LEU A 1129 47.51 -7.13 43.40
C LEU A 1129 48.04 -7.84 44.66
N GLN A 1130 47.33 -7.67 45.78
CA GLN A 1130 47.79 -7.98 47.15
C GLN A 1130 48.17 -9.44 47.34
N ASP A 1131 47.70 -10.34 46.48
CA ASP A 1131 47.96 -11.77 46.57
C ASP A 1131 49.14 -12.25 45.70
N PHE A 1132 49.68 -11.40 44.81
CA PHE A 1132 50.71 -11.82 43.83
C PHE A 1132 52.05 -11.08 43.95
N GLY A 1133 52.08 -9.81 44.40
CA GLY A 1133 53.31 -9.04 44.65
C GLY A 1133 54.15 -8.63 43.43
N MET A 1134 53.87 -9.15 42.23
CA MET A 1134 54.66 -8.94 41.00
C MET A 1134 54.15 -7.80 40.11
N GLU A 1135 53.58 -6.75 40.71
CA GLU A 1135 52.89 -5.66 40.00
C GLU A 1135 53.76 -4.97 38.96
N TYR A 1136 55.06 -4.81 39.23
CA TYR A 1136 56.01 -4.19 38.30
C TYR A 1136 56.17 -5.01 37.02
N ILE A 1137 56.30 -6.33 37.14
CA ILE A 1137 56.46 -7.24 36.00
C ILE A 1137 55.18 -7.28 35.18
N VAL A 1138 54.03 -7.29 35.85
CA VAL A 1138 52.73 -7.24 35.21
C VAL A 1138 52.54 -5.92 34.46
N ASP A 1139 52.87 -4.78 35.08
CA ASP A 1139 52.80 -3.46 34.44
C ASP A 1139 53.76 -3.37 33.25
N GLU A 1140 54.96 -3.96 33.35
CA GLU A 1140 55.94 -4.01 32.26
C GLU A 1140 55.46 -4.91 31.10
N ILE A 1141 54.85 -6.06 31.38
CA ILE A 1141 54.29 -6.94 30.36
C ILE A 1141 53.10 -6.27 29.67
N LEU A 1142 52.16 -5.72 30.43
CA LEU A 1142 51.00 -5.01 29.89
C LEU A 1142 51.44 -3.81 29.06
N ALA A 1143 52.47 -3.08 29.49
CA ALA A 1143 53.03 -1.99 28.70
C ALA A 1143 53.69 -2.52 27.42
N THR A 1144 54.59 -3.51 27.51
CA THR A 1144 55.47 -3.94 26.41
C THR A 1144 54.82 -4.87 25.39
N ARG A 1145 53.82 -5.64 25.80
CA ARG A 1145 53.17 -6.68 24.97
C ARG A 1145 51.78 -6.30 24.49
N SER A 1146 51.15 -5.24 25.03
CA SER A 1146 49.91 -4.72 24.46
C SER A 1146 50.14 -4.25 23.03
N GLN A 1147 49.22 -4.59 22.13
CA GLN A 1147 49.17 -4.04 20.79
C GLN A 1147 48.02 -3.06 20.67
N VAL A 1148 48.18 -2.09 19.78
CA VAL A 1148 47.18 -1.06 19.55
C VAL A 1148 47.30 -0.53 18.13
N LEU A 1149 46.15 -0.29 17.53
CA LEU A 1149 45.99 0.45 16.28
C LEU A 1149 45.90 1.94 16.62
N LYS A 1150 46.85 2.75 16.14
CA LYS A 1150 46.93 4.19 16.45
C LYS A 1150 47.16 5.01 15.20
N GLU A 1151 46.72 6.25 15.25
CA GLU A 1151 47.13 7.23 14.24
C GLU A 1151 48.62 7.60 14.36
N PRO A 1152 49.31 7.83 13.23
CA PRO A 1152 50.67 8.34 13.26
C PRO A 1152 50.69 9.78 13.80
N GLY A 1153 51.41 10.02 14.90
CA GLY A 1153 51.59 11.37 15.46
C GLY A 1153 52.28 12.34 14.50
N TYR A 1154 51.99 13.65 14.65
CA TYR A 1154 52.47 14.75 13.78
C TYR A 1154 54.00 14.87 13.62
N SER A 1155 54.78 14.16 14.43
CA SER A 1155 56.22 14.00 14.23
C SER A 1155 56.51 12.54 13.86
N ALA A 1156 56.88 12.30 12.61
CA ALA A 1156 57.43 11.03 12.14
C ALA A 1156 58.77 10.74 12.85
N VAL A 1157 58.70 10.28 14.09
CA VAL A 1157 59.85 9.79 14.86
C VAL A 1157 59.68 8.28 14.93
N PHE A 1158 60.02 7.60 13.84
CA PHE A 1158 60.26 6.15 13.81
C PHE A 1158 61.60 5.79 14.52
N GLU A 1159 62.12 6.65 15.40
CA GLU A 1159 63.56 6.67 15.72
C GLU A 1159 64.07 5.50 16.57
N GLN A 1160 63.23 4.59 17.08
CA GLN A 1160 63.71 3.45 17.87
C GLN A 1160 62.97 2.11 17.69
N GLU A 1161 61.91 2.03 16.88
CA GLU A 1161 61.16 0.78 16.69
C GLU A 1161 61.52 0.10 15.36
N THR A 1162 61.78 -1.21 15.39
CA THR A 1162 61.99 -2.02 14.18
C THR A 1162 60.74 -1.98 13.30
N ILE A 1163 60.86 -1.52 12.06
CA ILE A 1163 59.77 -1.49 11.08
C ILE A 1163 59.57 -2.89 10.50
N GLY A 1164 58.32 -3.36 10.47
CA GLY A 1164 57.92 -4.63 9.86
C GLY A 1164 56.98 -4.42 8.68
N ILE A 1165 56.91 -5.41 7.79
CA ILE A 1165 55.85 -5.52 6.80
C ILE A 1165 54.74 -6.37 7.43
N ARG A 1166 53.51 -5.84 7.48
CA ARG A 1166 52.32 -6.57 7.92
C ARG A 1166 51.37 -6.79 6.75
N GLU A 1167 50.80 -7.98 6.71
CA GLU A 1167 49.75 -8.38 5.77
C GLU A 1167 48.46 -8.62 6.56
N GLY A 1168 47.44 -7.81 6.31
CA GLY A 1168 46.16 -7.84 6.98
C GLY A 1168 45.10 -6.94 6.32
N TRP A 1169 43.96 -6.88 6.98
CA TRP A 1169 42.76 -6.16 6.57
C TRP A 1169 42.43 -5.11 7.62
N MET A 1170 41.99 -3.94 7.17
CA MET A 1170 41.33 -2.96 8.03
C MET A 1170 39.86 -3.35 8.15
N LYS A 1171 39.34 -3.52 9.37
CA LYS A 1171 37.92 -3.76 9.62
C LYS A 1171 37.30 -2.51 10.23
N LEU A 1172 36.12 -2.15 9.74
CA LEU A 1172 35.28 -1.09 10.27
C LEU A 1172 34.01 -1.73 10.82
N SER A 1173 33.73 -1.51 12.11
CA SER A 1173 32.51 -1.95 12.78
C SER A 1173 31.82 -0.78 13.48
N ILE A 1174 30.54 -0.94 13.76
CA ILE A 1174 29.82 0.00 14.62
C ILE A 1174 30.36 -0.15 16.05
N SER A 1175 30.64 0.97 16.71
CA SER A 1175 31.07 1.00 18.11
C SER A 1175 29.96 0.44 19.00
N GLU A 1176 30.29 -0.55 19.83
CA GLU A 1176 29.39 -1.10 20.87
C GLU A 1176 29.06 -0.10 21.98
#